data_AF-A0A835WW31-F1
#
_entry.id   AF-A0A835WW31-F1
#
_cell.length_a   1.000
_cell.length_b   1.000
_cell.length_c   1.000
_cell.angle_alpha   90.00
_cell.angle_beta   90.00
_cell.angle_gamma   90.00
#
_symmetry.space_group_name_H-M   'P 1'
#
loop_
_entity.id
_entity.type
_entity.pdbx_description
1 polymer ?
#
loop_
_entity_poly.entity_id
_entity_poly.type
_entity_poly.pdbx_seq_one_letter_code
_entity_poly.pdbx_strand_id
1 'polypeptide(L)'
;MKDLKNLKNSLQKKVDFLYSENENSKILLNAIKERNQENRNQVNQLLLQRDNYAQRVSQLKTENFEQQVLIKSSQDELGKFDRTFQTILDEKSKSKVIISQIQEENSKFQSRVTDLKAITDEQRKSMVAILTSLHTKNQLVNTLQSNMVDYESEVKSLKVEKSQLGDLVAQLESENDDRLKSLVSISGAVQESNEFMNSLNYEIAEYKKLVLKLEGKNTQYQNQIKVLLSEQPSYENVITDLGLELSNQKDALFVYQVKVDEANELINSQNSKILGYRNTIQLLENKNSQFETLLLNVDDENTATRLIEQEKLKFHNLIETLKSENENMRLQLRNLEDIELEKQIDIHQLSSENEQLRYEINELQSDLEQKLVQLVELRESEQSLSSVFHDTTFDTIANEVSLLEFKIQEYQDQVEHLNKQNVDYLVELNYLTAKNLVNVEEMYMLRTDNEEYRVLLNLMKKGVDFNRLDIVKYNSIRDGDSGEGVIVYNKFDDTLQKLLSDTLYNIDTSKEYLIYVEPVPEWSEDISYLVDEAVEFWQSITDAKFRLVESFDATSAKISWYKQLPNGYDGFVIRERLVQIGLGNNDCDGAWRPYDTNSVRKVLIHEIGHVMGLEHTNDQSSLMYPVIHNARYSTITDSYTLGAGEAVFIGGCSLNQEPSYQFEVVVQDSENKIDLFFVPSKNEYFQAINGKPFQYYSDPNCLGLSRSVQMGICESVSHNAGLLIIAPDSISGEQITVKVSLAER
;
A
#
# COMPACT_ATOMS: atom_id res chain seq x y z
N MET A 1 -132.38 -106.41 -131.95
CA MET A 1 -131.21 -105.93 -132.75
C MET A 1 -130.83 -104.49 -132.42
N LYS A 2 -131.76 -103.62 -131.99
CA LYS A 2 -131.47 -102.24 -131.54
C LYS A 2 -130.61 -102.20 -130.27
N ASP A 3 -130.66 -103.27 -129.50
CA ASP A 3 -130.33 -103.40 -128.08
C ASP A 3 -128.81 -103.60 -127.86
N LEU A 4 -128.18 -104.40 -128.72
CA LEU A 4 -126.73 -104.65 -128.70
C LEU A 4 -125.90 -103.36 -128.85
N LYS A 5 -126.42 -102.37 -129.60
CA LYS A 5 -125.72 -101.11 -129.86
C LYS A 5 -125.69 -100.20 -128.61
N ASN A 6 -126.72 -100.27 -127.76
CA ASN A 6 -126.75 -99.56 -126.48
C ASN A 6 -125.76 -100.16 -125.47
N LEU A 7 -125.66 -101.50 -125.42
CA LEU A 7 -124.74 -102.18 -124.51
C LEU A 7 -123.27 -101.85 -124.80
N LYS A 8 -122.87 -101.80 -126.08
CA LYS A 8 -121.49 -101.41 -126.47
C LYS A 8 -121.15 -99.99 -126.02
N ASN A 9 -122.06 -99.02 -126.21
CA ASN A 9 -121.83 -97.64 -125.79
C ASN A 9 -121.81 -97.48 -124.25
N SER A 10 -122.56 -98.32 -123.51
CA SER A 10 -122.50 -98.36 -122.05
C SER A 10 -121.16 -98.90 -121.54
N LEU A 11 -120.66 -99.98 -122.16
CA LEU A 11 -119.35 -100.57 -121.83
C LEU A 11 -118.19 -99.62 -122.14
N GLN A 12 -118.18 -98.97 -123.30
CA GLN A 12 -117.11 -98.03 -123.67
C GLN A 12 -116.99 -96.90 -122.63
N LYS A 13 -118.11 -96.21 -122.32
CA LYS A 13 -118.12 -95.17 -121.27
C LYS A 13 -117.60 -95.64 -119.91
N LYS A 14 -117.78 -96.93 -119.58
CA LYS A 14 -117.31 -97.51 -118.33
C LYS A 14 -115.81 -97.82 -118.37
N VAL A 15 -115.26 -98.19 -119.53
CA VAL A 15 -113.81 -98.30 -119.76
C VAL A 15 -113.15 -96.91 -119.71
N ASP A 16 -113.75 -95.91 -120.38
CA ASP A 16 -113.24 -94.54 -120.41
C ASP A 16 -113.21 -93.92 -118.99
N PHE A 17 -114.27 -94.17 -118.20
CA PHE A 17 -114.34 -93.79 -116.78
C PHE A 17 -113.23 -94.46 -115.96
N LEU A 18 -113.05 -95.78 -116.08
CA LEU A 18 -112.00 -96.52 -115.34
C LEU A 18 -110.59 -96.07 -115.74
N TYR A 19 -110.36 -95.68 -116.99
CA TYR A 19 -109.09 -95.07 -117.42
C TYR A 19 -108.85 -93.72 -116.75
N SER A 20 -109.86 -92.85 -116.73
CA SER A 20 -109.81 -91.55 -116.03
C SER A 20 -109.57 -91.74 -114.52
N GLU A 21 -110.27 -92.67 -113.88
CA GLU A 21 -110.11 -93.00 -112.46
C GLU A 21 -108.71 -93.55 -112.13
N ASN A 22 -108.12 -94.35 -113.03
CA ASN A 22 -106.75 -94.85 -112.91
C ASN A 22 -105.70 -93.72 -113.07
N GLU A 23 -105.83 -92.85 -114.06
CA GLU A 23 -104.91 -91.69 -114.21
C GLU A 23 -105.05 -90.71 -113.04
N ASN A 24 -106.27 -90.41 -112.59
CA ASN A 24 -106.49 -89.61 -111.37
C ASN A 24 -105.83 -90.26 -110.14
N SER A 25 -105.91 -91.59 -110.02
CA SER A 25 -105.24 -92.35 -108.94
C SER A 25 -103.72 -92.29 -109.04
N LYS A 26 -103.13 -92.31 -110.24
CA LYS A 26 -101.68 -92.14 -110.45
C LYS A 26 -101.21 -90.73 -110.11
N ILE A 27 -101.97 -89.71 -110.55
CA ILE A 27 -101.71 -88.29 -110.24
C ILE A 27 -101.74 -88.08 -108.72
N LEU A 28 -102.79 -88.59 -108.04
CA LEU A 28 -102.91 -88.53 -106.59
C LEU A 28 -101.75 -89.28 -105.88
N LEU A 29 -101.39 -90.48 -106.35
CA LEU A 29 -100.27 -91.25 -105.79
C LEU A 29 -98.93 -90.53 -105.95
N ASN A 30 -98.70 -89.83 -107.07
CA ASN A 30 -97.48 -89.05 -107.27
C ASN A 30 -97.46 -87.80 -106.39
N ALA A 31 -98.56 -87.04 -106.31
CA ALA A 31 -98.67 -85.90 -105.40
C ALA A 31 -98.49 -86.31 -103.91
N ILE A 32 -98.97 -87.50 -103.53
CA ILE A 32 -98.73 -88.08 -102.19
C ILE A 32 -97.24 -88.42 -102.00
N LYS A 33 -96.55 -88.99 -103.00
CA LYS A 33 -95.10 -89.27 -102.93
C LYS A 33 -94.28 -87.99 -102.82
N GLU A 34 -94.56 -86.99 -103.65
CA GLU A 34 -93.89 -85.69 -103.65
C GLU A 34 -94.03 -85.02 -102.27
N ARG A 35 -95.26 -84.91 -101.77
CA ARG A 35 -95.52 -84.33 -100.43
C ARG A 35 -94.91 -85.16 -99.29
N ASN A 36 -94.79 -86.49 -99.43
CA ASN A 36 -94.08 -87.33 -98.47
C ASN A 36 -92.56 -87.06 -98.52
N GLN A 37 -92.00 -86.78 -99.70
CA GLN A 37 -90.59 -86.38 -99.86
C GLN A 37 -90.34 -84.95 -99.33
N GLU A 38 -91.25 -83.99 -99.55
CA GLU A 38 -91.19 -82.67 -98.93
C GLU A 38 -91.22 -82.77 -97.41
N ASN A 39 -92.14 -83.55 -96.84
CA ASN A 39 -92.21 -83.79 -95.40
C ASN A 39 -90.89 -84.40 -94.86
N ARG A 40 -90.26 -85.34 -95.59
CA ARG A 40 -88.95 -85.90 -95.21
C ARG A 40 -87.84 -84.84 -95.25
N ASN A 41 -87.85 -83.98 -96.27
CA ASN A 41 -86.86 -82.90 -96.40
C ASN A 41 -87.02 -81.89 -95.24
N GLN A 42 -88.26 -81.52 -94.89
CA GLN A 42 -88.56 -80.65 -93.74
C GLN A 42 -88.15 -81.31 -92.40
N VAL A 43 -88.46 -82.58 -92.19
CA VAL A 43 -88.03 -83.34 -91.00
C VAL A 43 -86.49 -83.38 -90.90
N ASN A 44 -85.78 -83.61 -92.01
CA ASN A 44 -84.31 -83.60 -92.02
C ASN A 44 -83.73 -82.21 -91.70
N GLN A 45 -84.35 -81.11 -92.19
CA GLN A 45 -83.95 -79.75 -91.82
C GLN A 45 -84.20 -79.46 -90.34
N LEU A 46 -85.34 -79.89 -89.78
CA LEU A 46 -85.65 -79.73 -88.36
C LEU A 46 -84.72 -80.56 -87.46
N LEU A 47 -84.30 -81.75 -87.88
CA LEU A 47 -83.29 -82.55 -87.20
C LEU A 47 -81.91 -81.86 -87.21
N LEU A 48 -81.49 -81.31 -88.36
CA LEU A 48 -80.23 -80.57 -88.46
C LEU A 48 -80.25 -79.30 -87.57
N GLN A 49 -81.37 -78.59 -87.51
CA GLN A 49 -81.56 -77.46 -86.60
C GLN A 49 -81.53 -77.89 -85.13
N ARG A 50 -82.24 -78.97 -84.76
CA ARG A 50 -82.20 -79.57 -83.42
C ARG A 50 -80.78 -79.86 -82.98
N ASP A 51 -79.97 -80.46 -83.86
CA ASP A 51 -78.61 -80.90 -83.52
C ASP A 51 -77.64 -79.71 -83.39
N ASN A 52 -77.81 -78.67 -84.22
CA ASN A 52 -77.09 -77.40 -84.06
C ASN A 52 -77.46 -76.69 -82.75
N TYR A 53 -78.76 -76.59 -82.42
CA TYR A 53 -79.20 -76.05 -81.13
C TYR A 53 -78.69 -76.88 -79.94
N ALA A 54 -78.68 -78.21 -80.03
CA ALA A 54 -78.12 -79.09 -79.01
C ALA A 54 -76.61 -78.85 -78.82
N GLN A 55 -75.86 -78.66 -79.91
CA GLN A 55 -74.44 -78.30 -79.87
C GLN A 55 -74.22 -76.94 -79.22
N ARG A 56 -74.99 -75.90 -79.57
CA ARG A 56 -74.87 -74.57 -78.94
C ARG A 56 -75.27 -74.58 -77.47
N VAL A 57 -76.29 -75.35 -77.08
CA VAL A 57 -76.64 -75.59 -75.67
C VAL A 57 -75.52 -76.32 -74.92
N SER A 58 -74.81 -77.25 -75.57
CA SER A 58 -73.63 -77.89 -74.96
C SER A 58 -72.48 -76.90 -74.77
N GLN A 59 -72.19 -76.06 -75.76
CA GLN A 59 -71.18 -75.00 -75.64
C GLN A 59 -71.52 -74.01 -74.51
N LEU A 60 -72.76 -73.51 -74.47
CA LEU A 60 -73.22 -72.59 -73.42
C LEU A 60 -73.15 -73.20 -72.01
N LYS A 61 -73.29 -74.52 -71.88
CA LYS A 61 -73.06 -75.22 -70.60
C LYS A 61 -71.59 -75.26 -70.21
N THR A 62 -70.69 -75.47 -71.18
CA THR A 62 -69.22 -75.41 -70.95
C THR A 62 -68.78 -73.99 -70.61
N GLU A 63 -69.18 -72.99 -71.41
CA GLU A 63 -68.90 -71.56 -71.17
C GLU A 63 -69.36 -71.11 -69.76
N ASN A 64 -70.56 -71.54 -69.33
CA ASN A 64 -71.09 -71.24 -68.00
C ASN A 64 -70.34 -72.00 -66.88
N PHE A 65 -69.94 -73.26 -67.10
CA PHE A 65 -69.12 -74.00 -66.14
C PHE A 65 -67.73 -73.36 -65.95
N GLU A 66 -67.08 -72.94 -67.03
CA GLU A 66 -65.80 -72.21 -67.00
C GLU A 66 -65.95 -70.87 -66.26
N GLN A 67 -67.03 -70.12 -66.50
CA GLN A 67 -67.36 -68.91 -65.74
C GLN A 67 -67.58 -69.19 -64.25
N GLN A 68 -68.28 -70.27 -63.88
CA GLN A 68 -68.45 -70.66 -62.47
C GLN A 68 -67.13 -71.01 -61.79
N VAL A 69 -66.22 -71.70 -62.48
CA VAL A 69 -64.86 -71.97 -61.98
C VAL A 69 -64.05 -70.68 -61.82
N LEU A 70 -64.15 -69.75 -62.76
CA LEU A 70 -63.46 -68.45 -62.67
C LEU A 70 -64.00 -67.61 -61.50
N ILE A 71 -65.33 -67.52 -61.35
CA ILE A 71 -65.99 -66.85 -60.21
C ILE A 71 -65.54 -67.46 -58.89
N LYS A 72 -65.47 -68.80 -58.82
CA LYS A 72 -65.02 -69.51 -57.62
C LYS A 72 -63.57 -69.16 -57.27
N SER A 73 -62.67 -69.15 -58.25
CA SER A 73 -61.27 -68.73 -58.08
C SER A 73 -61.16 -67.27 -57.57
N SER A 74 -61.93 -66.34 -58.16
CA SER A 74 -61.95 -64.94 -57.71
C SER A 74 -62.52 -64.76 -56.30
N GLN A 75 -63.52 -65.56 -55.90
CA GLN A 75 -64.02 -65.59 -54.52
C GLN A 75 -62.96 -66.09 -53.54
N ASP A 76 -62.20 -67.13 -53.90
CA ASP A 76 -61.17 -67.69 -53.05
C ASP A 76 -59.96 -66.73 -52.90
N GLU A 77 -59.61 -65.95 -53.94
CA GLU A 77 -58.65 -64.83 -53.85
C GLU A 77 -59.16 -63.65 -53.02
N LEU A 78 -60.41 -63.21 -53.20
CA LEU A 78 -61.01 -62.18 -52.34
C LEU A 78 -60.97 -62.60 -50.87
N GLY A 79 -61.30 -63.85 -50.56
CA GLY A 79 -61.16 -64.39 -49.21
C GLY A 79 -59.72 -64.42 -48.69
N LYS A 80 -58.68 -64.47 -49.54
CA LYS A 80 -57.28 -64.24 -49.09
C LYS A 80 -57.05 -62.76 -48.78
N PHE A 81 -57.49 -61.86 -49.66
CA PHE A 81 -57.34 -60.41 -49.46
C PHE A 81 -58.01 -59.95 -48.15
N ASP A 82 -59.22 -60.41 -47.86
CA ASP A 82 -59.92 -60.11 -46.60
C ASP A 82 -59.13 -60.57 -45.37
N ARG A 83 -58.54 -61.78 -45.40
CA ARG A 83 -57.70 -62.29 -44.29
C ARG A 83 -56.43 -61.45 -44.10
N THR A 84 -55.78 -61.03 -45.19
CA THR A 84 -54.65 -60.10 -45.13
C THR A 84 -55.07 -58.75 -44.56
N PHE A 85 -56.21 -58.21 -44.99
CA PHE A 85 -56.73 -56.92 -44.53
C PHE A 85 -57.07 -56.94 -43.02
N GLN A 86 -57.70 -58.01 -42.52
CA GLN A 86 -57.95 -58.17 -41.07
C GLN A 86 -56.64 -58.30 -40.29
N THR A 87 -55.63 -59.00 -40.82
CA THR A 87 -54.30 -59.11 -40.18
C THR A 87 -53.65 -57.72 -40.03
N ILE A 88 -53.73 -56.88 -41.07
CA ILE A 88 -53.23 -55.50 -41.03
C ILE A 88 -54.02 -54.63 -40.04
N LEU A 89 -55.33 -54.84 -39.88
CA LEU A 89 -56.13 -54.15 -38.85
C LEU A 89 -55.73 -54.56 -37.43
N ASP A 90 -55.45 -55.85 -37.19
CA ASP A 90 -54.94 -56.34 -35.90
C ASP A 90 -53.53 -55.81 -35.59
N GLU A 91 -52.64 -55.74 -36.59
CA GLU A 91 -51.31 -55.15 -36.44
C GLU A 91 -51.38 -53.64 -36.17
N LYS A 92 -52.28 -52.92 -36.85
CA LYS A 92 -52.57 -51.51 -36.57
C LYS A 92 -53.12 -51.30 -35.15
N SER A 93 -53.98 -52.21 -34.67
CA SER A 93 -54.49 -52.20 -33.30
C SER A 93 -53.35 -52.38 -32.27
N LYS A 94 -52.52 -53.40 -32.43
CA LYS A 94 -51.34 -53.67 -31.58
C LYS A 94 -50.37 -52.50 -31.58
N SER A 95 -50.07 -51.94 -32.76
CA SER A 95 -49.19 -50.78 -32.93
C SER A 95 -49.72 -49.55 -32.18
N LYS A 96 -51.04 -49.33 -32.18
CA LYS A 96 -51.65 -48.23 -31.42
C LYS A 96 -51.49 -48.40 -29.91
N VAL A 97 -51.60 -49.63 -29.37
CA VAL A 97 -51.36 -49.91 -27.94
C VAL A 97 -49.90 -49.63 -27.58
N ILE A 98 -48.95 -50.09 -28.40
CA ILE A 98 -47.52 -49.85 -28.20
C ILE A 98 -47.20 -48.34 -28.22
N ILE A 99 -47.78 -47.58 -29.15
CA ILE A 99 -47.62 -46.11 -29.19
C ILE A 99 -48.11 -45.46 -27.89
N SER A 100 -49.26 -45.88 -27.36
CA SER A 100 -49.77 -45.34 -26.08
C SER A 100 -48.91 -45.72 -24.88
N GLN A 101 -48.29 -46.90 -24.87
CA GLN A 101 -47.33 -47.30 -23.82
C GLN A 101 -46.05 -46.45 -23.88
N ILE A 102 -45.51 -46.21 -25.08
CA ILE A 102 -44.35 -45.31 -25.28
C ILE A 102 -44.68 -43.88 -24.87
N GLN A 103 -45.89 -43.40 -25.14
CA GLN A 103 -46.35 -42.08 -24.68
C GLN A 103 -46.39 -41.98 -23.15
N GLU A 104 -46.86 -43.02 -22.45
CA GLU A 104 -46.89 -43.06 -20.98
C GLU A 104 -45.47 -43.12 -20.37
N GLU A 105 -44.53 -43.85 -20.99
CA GLU A 105 -43.13 -43.86 -20.57
C GLU A 105 -42.44 -42.51 -20.82
N ASN A 106 -42.66 -41.88 -21.98
CA ASN A 106 -42.11 -40.55 -22.29
C ASN A 106 -42.55 -39.51 -21.25
N SER A 107 -43.81 -39.50 -20.83
CA SER A 107 -44.27 -38.58 -19.77
C SER A 107 -43.59 -38.83 -18.41
N LYS A 108 -43.24 -40.08 -18.08
CA LYS A 108 -42.47 -40.39 -16.85
C LYS A 108 -41.02 -39.91 -16.95
N PHE A 109 -40.39 -40.05 -18.12
CA PHE A 109 -39.05 -39.51 -18.36
C PHE A 109 -39.04 -37.97 -18.33
N GLN A 110 -40.06 -37.31 -18.88
CA GLN A 110 -40.23 -35.85 -18.79
C GLN A 110 -40.37 -35.35 -17.34
N SER A 111 -41.11 -36.07 -16.49
CA SER A 111 -41.18 -35.77 -15.05
C SER A 111 -39.80 -35.88 -14.40
N ARG A 112 -39.11 -37.02 -14.56
CA ARG A 112 -37.78 -37.25 -13.97
C ARG A 112 -36.74 -36.23 -14.43
N VAL A 113 -36.83 -35.75 -15.67
CA VAL A 113 -35.99 -34.65 -16.17
C VAL A 113 -36.30 -33.33 -15.46
N THR A 114 -37.57 -32.99 -15.25
CA THR A 114 -37.97 -31.81 -14.45
C THR A 114 -37.48 -31.90 -13.01
N ASP A 115 -37.61 -33.07 -12.38
CA ASP A 115 -37.14 -33.32 -11.01
C ASP A 115 -35.61 -33.13 -10.91
N LEU A 116 -34.85 -33.65 -11.88
CA LEU A 116 -33.39 -33.48 -11.96
C LEU A 116 -32.95 -32.02 -12.20
N LYS A 117 -33.68 -31.25 -13.04
CA LYS A 117 -33.42 -29.80 -13.19
C LYS A 117 -33.54 -29.07 -11.85
N ALA A 118 -34.63 -29.32 -11.11
CA ALA A 118 -34.87 -28.69 -9.81
C ALA A 118 -33.78 -29.01 -8.77
N ILE A 119 -33.32 -30.27 -8.70
CA ILE A 119 -32.21 -30.69 -7.84
C ILE A 119 -30.91 -29.98 -8.24
N THR A 120 -30.60 -29.91 -9.54
CA THR A 120 -29.40 -29.23 -10.06
C THR A 120 -29.39 -27.74 -9.70
N ASP A 121 -30.54 -27.07 -9.79
CA ASP A 121 -30.66 -25.65 -9.44
C ASP A 121 -30.59 -25.38 -7.93
N GLU A 122 -31.05 -26.32 -7.09
CA GLU A 122 -30.86 -26.24 -5.64
C GLU A 122 -29.38 -26.45 -5.26
N GLN A 123 -28.73 -27.46 -5.84
CA GLN A 123 -27.28 -27.69 -5.67
C GLN A 123 -26.45 -26.50 -6.16
N ARG A 124 -26.83 -25.87 -7.28
CA ARG A 124 -26.21 -24.63 -7.79
C ARG A 124 -26.28 -23.52 -6.74
N LYS A 125 -27.46 -23.26 -6.15
CA LYS A 125 -27.67 -22.22 -5.11
C LYS A 125 -26.86 -22.48 -3.85
N SER A 126 -26.88 -23.70 -3.31
CA SER A 126 -26.08 -24.07 -2.15
C SER A 126 -24.58 -23.90 -2.40
N MET A 127 -24.11 -24.29 -3.58
CA MET A 127 -22.71 -24.22 -3.94
C MET A 127 -22.23 -22.78 -4.15
N VAL A 128 -23.00 -21.91 -4.81
CA VAL A 128 -22.71 -20.47 -4.90
C VAL A 128 -22.62 -19.85 -3.50
N ALA A 129 -23.54 -20.18 -2.58
CA ALA A 129 -23.50 -19.66 -1.21
C ALA A 129 -22.25 -20.12 -0.42
N ILE A 130 -21.84 -21.38 -0.53
CA ILE A 130 -20.59 -21.89 0.07
C ILE A 130 -19.39 -21.13 -0.53
N LEU A 131 -19.37 -20.95 -1.84
CA LEU A 131 -18.30 -20.31 -2.58
C LEU A 131 -18.14 -18.81 -2.24
N THR A 132 -19.23 -18.04 -2.12
CA THR A 132 -19.16 -16.65 -1.63
C THR A 132 -18.69 -16.58 -0.17
N SER A 133 -19.09 -17.54 0.69
CA SER A 133 -18.58 -17.62 2.07
C SER A 133 -17.10 -18.03 2.14
N LEU A 134 -16.62 -18.83 1.19
CA LEU A 134 -15.21 -19.19 1.06
C LEU A 134 -14.36 -17.97 0.69
N HIS A 135 -14.78 -17.20 -0.31
CA HIS A 135 -14.06 -16.01 -0.76
C HIS A 135 -13.97 -14.92 0.31
N THR A 136 -15.09 -14.56 0.93
CA THR A 136 -15.15 -13.52 1.98
C THR A 136 -14.26 -13.85 3.18
N LYS A 137 -14.13 -15.14 3.54
CA LYS A 137 -13.14 -15.59 4.55
C LYS A 137 -11.70 -15.50 4.05
N ASN A 138 -11.45 -15.84 2.79
CA ASN A 138 -10.11 -15.78 2.19
C ASN A 138 -9.58 -14.33 2.13
N GLN A 139 -10.44 -13.35 1.85
CA GLN A 139 -10.09 -11.92 1.94
C GLN A 139 -9.78 -11.47 3.36
N LEU A 140 -10.52 -11.96 4.35
CA LEU A 140 -10.23 -11.67 5.75
C LEU A 140 -8.85 -12.22 6.15
N VAL A 141 -8.51 -13.44 5.73
CA VAL A 141 -7.17 -14.02 5.92
C VAL A 141 -6.09 -13.16 5.26
N ASN A 142 -6.25 -12.79 3.98
CA ASN A 142 -5.30 -11.92 3.28
C ASN A 142 -5.13 -10.55 3.97
N THR A 143 -6.22 -9.98 4.51
CA THR A 143 -6.21 -8.71 5.23
C THR A 143 -5.46 -8.82 6.55
N LEU A 144 -5.73 -9.87 7.34
CA LEU A 144 -5.01 -10.15 8.59
C LEU A 144 -3.53 -10.38 8.31
N GLN A 145 -3.18 -11.09 7.23
CA GLN A 145 -1.81 -11.37 6.87
C GLN A 145 -1.03 -10.14 6.38
N SER A 146 -1.69 -9.19 5.69
CA SER A 146 -1.10 -7.87 5.42
C SER A 146 -0.79 -7.13 6.71
N ASN A 147 -1.77 -7.02 7.62
CA ASN A 147 -1.59 -6.34 8.91
C ASN A 147 -0.45 -6.98 9.75
N MET A 148 -0.30 -8.32 9.71
CA MET A 148 0.82 -9.00 10.37
C MET A 148 2.18 -8.60 9.78
N VAL A 149 2.30 -8.44 8.46
CA VAL A 149 3.53 -7.96 7.80
C VAL A 149 3.83 -6.51 8.16
N ASP A 150 2.81 -5.65 8.25
CA ASP A 150 2.96 -4.26 8.68
C ASP A 150 3.43 -4.17 10.14
N TYR A 151 2.82 -4.93 11.06
CA TYR A 151 3.28 -5.02 12.46
C TYR A 151 4.69 -5.62 12.58
N GLU A 152 5.04 -6.61 11.77
CA GLU A 152 6.43 -7.13 11.69
C GLU A 152 7.42 -6.04 11.25
N SER A 153 7.01 -5.15 10.34
CA SER A 153 7.83 -4.03 9.85
C SER A 153 8.00 -2.97 10.94
N GLU A 154 6.93 -2.60 11.64
CA GLU A 154 6.95 -1.66 12.75
C GLU A 154 7.82 -2.17 13.92
N VAL A 155 7.69 -3.46 14.29
CA VAL A 155 8.54 -4.10 15.30
C VAL A 155 10.02 -4.12 14.88
N LYS A 156 10.32 -4.32 13.59
CA LYS A 156 11.70 -4.20 13.08
C LYS A 156 12.22 -2.76 13.19
N SER A 157 11.40 -1.76 12.88
CA SER A 157 11.74 -0.34 13.01
C SER A 157 12.05 0.04 14.46
N LEU A 158 11.14 -0.27 15.38
CA LEU A 158 11.31 -0.02 16.83
C LEU A 158 12.55 -0.73 17.41
N LYS A 159 12.90 -1.91 16.88
CA LYS A 159 14.11 -2.65 17.27
C LYS A 159 15.41 -1.98 16.78
N VAL A 160 15.37 -1.31 15.63
CA VAL A 160 16.49 -0.48 15.14
C VAL A 160 16.62 0.81 15.95
N GLU A 161 15.51 1.50 16.22
CA GLU A 161 15.48 2.71 17.07
C GLU A 161 16.00 2.41 18.48
N LYS A 162 15.57 1.29 19.09
CA LYS A 162 16.10 0.82 20.38
C LYS A 162 17.61 0.55 20.35
N SER A 163 18.16 0.07 19.23
CA SER A 163 19.61 -0.09 19.07
C SER A 163 20.33 1.25 19.02
N GLN A 164 19.80 2.20 18.24
CA GLN A 164 20.37 3.56 18.12
C GLN A 164 20.34 4.32 19.45
N LEU A 165 19.28 4.16 20.24
CA LEU A 165 19.20 4.70 21.60
C LEU A 165 20.24 4.04 22.53
N GLY A 166 20.48 2.73 22.39
CA GLY A 166 21.56 2.03 23.11
C GLY A 166 22.96 2.56 22.76
N ASP A 167 23.24 2.75 21.48
CA ASP A 167 24.50 3.32 20.99
C ASP A 167 24.69 4.77 21.48
N LEU A 168 23.61 5.57 21.51
CA LEU A 168 23.62 6.94 22.04
C LEU A 168 23.87 6.98 23.56
N VAL A 169 23.25 6.07 24.33
CA VAL A 169 23.52 5.94 25.77
C VAL A 169 24.99 5.57 26.01
N ALA A 170 25.55 4.62 25.27
CA ALA A 170 26.96 4.25 25.41
C ALA A 170 27.93 5.40 25.07
N GLN A 171 27.58 6.24 24.08
CA GLN A 171 28.35 7.47 23.78
C GLN A 171 28.26 8.49 24.93
N LEU A 172 27.07 8.72 25.48
CA LEU A 172 26.86 9.65 26.60
C LEU A 172 27.54 9.17 27.89
N GLU A 173 27.52 7.85 28.16
CA GLU A 173 28.27 7.25 29.26
C GLU A 173 29.78 7.48 29.08
N SER A 174 30.34 7.22 27.89
CA SER A 174 31.75 7.47 27.60
C SER A 174 32.15 8.95 27.72
N GLU A 175 31.31 9.87 27.24
CA GLU A 175 31.57 11.32 27.35
C GLU A 175 31.50 11.78 28.82
N ASN A 176 30.55 11.25 29.60
CA ASN A 176 30.43 11.54 31.02
C ASN A 176 31.63 10.98 31.82
N ASP A 177 32.16 9.83 31.43
CA ASP A 177 33.35 9.22 32.03
C ASP A 177 34.63 10.05 31.74
N ASP A 178 34.76 10.62 30.53
CA ASP A 178 35.86 11.54 30.19
C ASP A 178 35.69 12.94 30.83
N ARG A 179 34.46 13.42 31.00
CA ARG A 179 34.14 14.59 31.82
C ARG A 179 34.48 14.35 33.30
N LEU A 180 34.24 13.16 33.82
CA LEU A 180 34.59 12.78 35.19
C LEU A 180 36.11 12.74 35.39
N LYS A 181 36.87 12.13 34.47
CA LYS A 181 38.35 12.17 34.46
C LYS A 181 38.87 13.62 34.43
N SER A 182 38.24 14.47 33.63
CA SER A 182 38.57 15.90 33.54
C SER A 182 38.27 16.64 34.85
N LEU A 183 37.13 16.37 35.50
CA LEU A 183 36.78 16.92 36.81
C LEU A 183 37.75 16.47 37.92
N VAL A 184 38.18 15.21 37.92
CA VAL A 184 39.21 14.72 38.85
C VAL A 184 40.55 15.44 38.62
N SER A 185 40.96 15.65 37.37
CA SER A 185 42.17 16.42 37.05
C SER A 185 42.08 17.89 37.47
N ILE A 186 40.90 18.52 37.33
CA ILE A 186 40.66 19.89 37.80
C ILE A 186 40.68 19.93 39.33
N SER A 187 40.08 18.94 40.00
CA SER A 187 40.10 18.82 41.47
C SER A 187 41.53 18.68 42.00
N GLY A 188 42.39 17.91 41.33
CA GLY A 188 43.82 17.83 41.65
C GLY A 188 44.52 19.18 41.53
N ALA A 189 44.37 19.86 40.39
CA ALA A 189 44.99 21.18 40.17
C ALA A 189 44.46 22.26 41.15
N VAL A 190 43.19 22.19 41.56
CA VAL A 190 42.61 23.05 42.60
C VAL A 190 43.20 22.73 43.98
N GLN A 191 43.44 21.46 44.30
CA GLN A 191 44.12 21.08 45.53
C GLN A 191 45.58 21.58 45.55
N GLU A 192 46.35 21.35 44.48
CA GLU A 192 47.73 21.85 44.34
C GLU A 192 47.79 23.38 44.47
N SER A 193 46.85 24.10 43.84
CA SER A 193 46.71 25.55 43.95
C SER A 193 46.38 26.00 45.38
N ASN A 194 45.52 25.26 46.10
CA ASN A 194 45.20 25.53 47.49
C ASN A 194 46.40 25.26 48.43
N GLU A 195 47.15 24.19 48.21
CA GLU A 195 48.39 23.89 48.94
C GLU A 195 49.46 24.98 48.70
N PHE A 196 49.62 25.42 47.45
CA PHE A 196 50.48 26.56 47.11
C PHE A 196 50.02 27.87 47.79
N MET A 197 48.71 28.18 47.76
CA MET A 197 48.16 29.35 48.45
C MET A 197 48.35 29.30 49.96
N ASN A 198 48.27 28.12 50.58
CA ASN A 198 48.58 27.94 52.00
C ASN A 198 50.07 28.19 52.31
N SER A 199 50.98 27.70 51.45
CA SER A 199 52.42 28.01 51.57
C SER A 199 52.70 29.51 51.40
N LEU A 200 52.09 30.16 50.41
CA LEU A 200 52.23 31.60 50.17
C LEU A 200 51.66 32.43 51.33
N ASN A 201 50.53 32.03 51.91
CA ASN A 201 49.96 32.66 53.10
C ASN A 201 50.89 32.53 54.33
N TYR A 202 51.59 31.39 54.47
CA TYR A 202 52.59 31.19 55.52
C TYR A 202 53.80 32.11 55.33
N GLU A 203 54.36 32.20 54.11
CA GLU A 203 55.44 33.15 53.81
C GLU A 203 55.01 34.61 54.05
N ILE A 204 53.82 35.00 53.60
CA ILE A 204 53.26 36.33 53.85
C ILE A 204 53.12 36.61 55.36
N ALA A 205 52.79 35.60 56.19
CA ALA A 205 52.75 35.75 57.64
C ALA A 205 54.14 35.97 58.25
N GLU A 206 55.18 35.27 57.78
CA GLU A 206 56.57 35.51 58.21
C GLU A 206 57.10 36.87 57.74
N TYR A 207 56.81 37.29 56.49
CA TYR A 207 57.16 38.63 56.02
C TYR A 207 56.44 39.73 56.83
N LYS A 208 55.17 39.54 57.21
CA LYS A 208 54.46 40.47 58.13
C LYS A 208 55.14 40.56 59.50
N LYS A 209 55.56 39.43 60.09
CA LYS A 209 56.34 39.42 61.34
C LYS A 209 57.67 40.15 61.19
N LEU A 210 58.36 40.01 60.05
CA LEU A 210 59.60 40.70 59.76
C LEU A 210 59.39 42.21 59.60
N VAL A 211 58.34 42.65 58.92
CA VAL A 211 57.97 44.07 58.78
C VAL A 211 57.71 44.69 60.15
N LEU A 212 56.84 44.10 60.98
CA LEU A 212 56.58 44.59 62.35
C LEU A 212 57.86 44.72 63.19
N LYS A 213 58.81 43.79 63.03
CA LYS A 213 60.12 43.80 63.70
C LYS A 213 61.06 44.90 63.17
N LEU A 214 60.94 45.29 61.90
CA LEU A 214 61.66 46.40 61.30
C LEU A 214 61.02 47.75 61.67
N GLU A 215 59.69 47.84 61.71
CA GLU A 215 58.95 49.01 62.17
C GLU A 215 59.26 49.33 63.62
N GLY A 216 59.23 48.34 64.53
CA GLY A 216 59.61 48.52 65.93
C GLY A 216 61.05 49.03 66.10
N LYS A 217 62.00 48.55 65.28
CA LYS A 217 63.37 49.09 65.22
C LYS A 217 63.40 50.53 64.70
N ASN A 218 62.64 50.85 63.66
CA ASN A 218 62.57 52.20 63.10
C ASN A 218 62.04 53.20 64.14
N THR A 219 60.99 52.84 64.88
CA THR A 219 60.47 53.63 66.02
C THR A 219 61.54 53.80 67.11
N GLN A 220 62.32 52.77 67.42
CA GLN A 220 63.45 52.86 68.35
C GLN A 220 64.52 53.87 67.87
N TYR A 221 64.92 53.80 66.59
CA TYR A 221 65.88 54.75 66.02
C TYR A 221 65.33 56.19 65.97
N GLN A 222 64.07 56.38 65.61
CA GLN A 222 63.40 57.69 65.65
C GLN A 222 63.40 58.29 67.07
N ASN A 223 63.13 57.47 68.10
CA ASN A 223 63.20 57.91 69.49
C ASN A 223 64.64 58.26 69.91
N GLN A 224 65.65 57.50 69.49
CA GLN A 224 67.06 57.83 69.76
C GLN A 224 67.48 59.15 69.09
N ILE A 225 67.11 59.38 67.83
CA ILE A 225 67.34 60.64 67.12
C ILE A 225 66.66 61.80 67.85
N LYS A 226 65.43 61.61 68.34
CA LYS A 226 64.67 62.62 69.09
C LYS A 226 65.32 62.99 70.42
N VAL A 227 65.95 62.04 71.12
CA VAL A 227 66.74 62.31 72.33
C VAL A 227 67.98 63.15 71.99
N LEU A 228 68.77 62.75 70.99
CA LEU A 228 69.97 63.49 70.57
C LEU A 228 69.65 64.94 70.13
N LEU A 229 68.54 65.15 69.41
CA LEU A 229 68.04 66.49 69.06
C LEU A 229 67.60 67.31 70.28
N SER A 230 67.20 66.68 71.39
CA SER A 230 66.86 67.39 72.64
C SER A 230 68.07 67.80 73.47
N GLU A 231 69.24 67.18 73.23
CA GLU A 231 70.51 67.57 73.86
C GLU A 231 71.20 68.74 73.14
N GLN A 232 70.98 68.89 71.82
CA GLN A 232 71.59 69.93 70.99
C GLN A 232 71.55 71.37 71.59
N PRO A 233 70.42 71.88 72.13
CA PRO A 233 70.37 73.22 72.72
C PRO A 233 71.31 73.39 73.93
N SER A 234 71.60 72.30 74.66
CA SER A 234 72.54 72.36 75.78
C SER A 234 73.97 72.58 75.31
N TYR A 235 74.34 72.02 74.16
CA TYR A 235 75.66 72.25 73.56
C TYR A 235 75.77 73.65 72.94
N GLU A 236 74.69 74.15 72.32
CA GLU A 236 74.63 75.51 71.76
C GLU A 236 74.75 76.59 72.87
N ASN A 237 74.12 76.38 74.03
CA ASN A 237 74.28 77.25 75.19
C ASN A 237 75.73 77.28 75.68
N VAL A 238 76.37 76.12 75.87
CA VAL A 238 77.78 76.03 76.32
C VAL A 238 78.74 76.71 75.33
N ILE A 239 78.51 76.59 74.02
CA ILE A 239 79.28 77.29 72.99
C ILE A 239 79.09 78.81 73.10
N THR A 240 77.88 79.27 73.43
CA THR A 240 77.56 80.70 73.60
C THR A 240 78.24 81.28 74.84
N ASP A 241 78.18 80.59 75.97
CA ASP A 241 78.81 81.00 77.24
C ASP A 241 80.34 81.10 77.10
N LEU A 242 80.98 80.11 76.47
CA LEU A 242 82.41 80.13 76.17
C LEU A 242 82.81 81.29 75.23
N GLY A 243 81.92 81.67 74.31
CA GLY A 243 82.10 82.84 73.44
C GLY A 243 82.11 84.16 74.20
N LEU A 244 81.23 84.31 75.21
CA LEU A 244 81.17 85.48 76.09
C LEU A 244 82.41 85.57 76.99
N GLU A 245 82.83 84.46 77.60
CA GLU A 245 83.99 84.47 78.49
C GLU A 245 85.31 84.76 77.74
N LEU A 246 85.46 84.26 76.50
CA LEU A 246 86.59 84.61 75.63
C LEU A 246 86.64 86.11 75.28
N SER A 247 85.49 86.79 75.21
CA SER A 247 85.45 88.26 75.05
C SER A 247 85.94 88.97 76.31
N ASN A 248 85.40 88.60 77.47
CA ASN A 248 85.78 89.20 78.76
C ASN A 248 87.29 89.06 79.05
N GLN A 249 87.90 87.92 78.68
CA GLN A 249 89.35 87.71 78.83
C GLN A 249 90.19 88.62 77.92
N LYS A 250 89.74 88.96 76.71
CA LYS A 250 90.44 89.94 75.85
C LYS A 250 90.44 91.33 76.46
N ASP A 251 89.30 91.78 76.97
CA ASP A 251 89.15 93.11 77.57
C ASP A 251 90.03 93.24 78.82
N ALA A 252 90.09 92.20 79.65
CA ALA A 252 91.00 92.15 80.80
C ALA A 252 92.48 92.22 80.39
N LEU A 253 92.87 91.54 79.30
CA LEU A 253 94.26 91.52 78.83
C LEU A 253 94.73 92.88 78.31
N PHE A 254 93.83 93.66 77.69
CA PHE A 254 94.09 95.06 77.32
C PHE A 254 94.39 95.95 78.55
N VAL A 255 93.64 95.78 79.64
CA VAL A 255 93.86 96.52 80.90
C VAL A 255 95.20 96.16 81.56
N TYR A 256 95.66 94.91 81.43
CA TYR A 256 96.98 94.51 81.94
C TYR A 256 98.13 95.12 81.13
N GLN A 257 98.00 95.26 79.80
CA GLN A 257 99.03 95.90 78.96
C GLN A 257 99.32 97.34 79.42
N VAL A 258 98.27 98.15 79.65
CA VAL A 258 98.42 99.55 80.12
C VAL A 258 99.21 99.64 81.43
N LYS A 259 98.98 98.71 82.37
CA LYS A 259 99.70 98.67 83.66
C LYS A 259 101.18 98.28 83.54
N VAL A 260 101.54 97.50 82.53
CA VAL A 260 102.95 97.16 82.24
C VAL A 260 103.71 98.40 81.75
N ASP A 261 103.06 99.22 80.94
CA ASP A 261 103.67 100.44 80.40
C ASP A 261 103.91 101.49 81.50
N GLU A 262 102.96 101.69 82.43
CA GLU A 262 103.14 102.53 83.63
C GLU A 262 104.31 102.07 84.53
N ALA A 263 104.46 100.75 84.73
CA ALA A 263 105.50 100.19 85.57
C ALA A 263 106.92 100.44 85.01
N ASN A 264 107.07 100.47 83.68
CA ASN A 264 108.35 100.70 83.02
C ASN A 264 108.88 102.14 83.23
N GLU A 265 108.02 103.16 83.29
CA GLU A 265 108.45 104.52 83.66
C GLU A 265 108.99 104.58 85.10
N LEU A 266 108.32 103.90 86.03
CA LEU A 266 108.67 103.91 87.45
C LEU A 266 110.05 103.29 87.72
N ILE A 267 110.39 102.20 87.01
CA ILE A 267 111.68 101.49 87.13
C ILE A 267 112.84 102.41 86.72
N ASN A 268 112.68 103.16 85.63
CA ASN A 268 113.71 104.10 85.16
C ASN A 268 114.02 105.20 86.19
N SER A 269 113.00 105.67 86.92
CA SER A 269 113.15 106.64 88.01
C SER A 269 113.93 106.07 89.21
N GLN A 270 113.69 104.81 89.59
CA GLN A 270 114.36 104.20 90.75
C GLN A 270 115.84 103.87 90.50
N ASN A 271 116.20 103.40 89.30
CA ASN A 271 117.58 103.07 88.95
C ASN A 271 118.56 104.25 89.15
N SER A 272 118.09 105.48 88.90
CA SER A 272 118.88 106.71 89.11
C SER A 272 119.22 106.95 90.60
N LYS A 273 118.35 106.55 91.53
CA LYS A 273 118.58 106.70 92.98
C LYS A 273 119.56 105.66 93.53
N ILE A 274 119.56 104.44 92.99
CA ILE A 274 120.39 103.32 93.46
C ILE A 274 121.89 103.63 93.33
N LEU A 275 122.31 104.39 92.31
CA LEU A 275 123.70 104.82 92.15
C LEU A 275 124.20 105.67 93.33
N GLY A 276 123.34 106.49 93.93
CA GLY A 276 123.71 107.36 95.06
C GLY A 276 124.02 106.58 96.34
N TYR A 277 123.18 105.60 96.69
CA TYR A 277 123.34 104.83 97.93
C TYR A 277 124.57 103.92 97.94
N ARG A 278 125.01 103.41 96.77
CA ARG A 278 126.17 102.52 96.66
C ARG A 278 127.46 103.16 97.19
N ASN A 279 127.62 104.48 97.05
CA ASN A 279 128.79 105.20 97.56
C ASN A 279 128.80 105.36 99.10
N THR A 280 127.66 105.22 99.78
CA THR A 280 127.56 105.40 101.24
C THR A 280 127.90 104.12 102.01
N ILE A 281 127.55 102.96 101.46
CA ILE A 281 127.72 101.65 102.12
C ILE A 281 129.21 101.33 102.38
N GLN A 282 130.08 101.64 101.41
CA GLN A 282 131.52 101.35 101.47
C GLN A 282 132.27 102.08 102.60
N LEU A 283 131.65 103.10 103.22
CA LEU A 283 132.20 103.79 104.39
C LEU A 283 131.82 103.10 105.73
N LEU A 284 130.74 102.30 105.74
CA LEU A 284 130.23 101.63 106.94
C LEU A 284 130.87 100.25 107.19
N GLU A 285 131.33 99.57 106.14
CA GLU A 285 132.01 98.26 106.25
C GLU A 285 133.25 98.33 107.18
N ASN A 286 133.97 99.45 107.14
CA ASN A 286 135.12 99.73 108.03
C ASN A 286 134.77 99.85 109.52
N LYS A 287 133.49 99.94 109.93
CA LYS A 287 133.11 99.89 111.36
C LYS A 287 133.13 98.47 111.94
N ASN A 288 133.03 97.43 111.12
CA ASN A 288 132.52 96.13 111.59
C ASN A 288 133.59 95.15 112.08
N SER A 289 134.89 95.46 111.92
CA SER A 289 135.98 94.49 112.04
C SER A 289 136.46 94.15 113.47
N GLN A 290 135.95 94.81 114.53
CA GLN A 290 136.53 94.71 115.88
C GLN A 290 135.52 94.60 117.04
N PHE A 291 134.25 94.31 116.78
CA PHE A 291 133.24 94.07 117.83
C PHE A 291 132.69 92.64 117.90
N GLU A 292 133.31 91.69 117.19
CA GLU A 292 133.03 90.26 117.36
C GLU A 292 133.62 89.70 118.67
N THR A 293 132.94 89.89 119.81
CA THR A 293 132.76 88.83 120.82
C THR A 293 131.73 89.20 121.90
N LEU A 294 130.81 88.26 122.23
CA LEU A 294 129.80 88.25 123.32
C LEU A 294 128.46 89.05 123.09
N LEU A 295 127.20 88.55 123.22
CA LEU A 295 126.52 87.23 123.01
C LEU A 295 124.92 87.30 123.16
N LEU A 296 124.09 86.58 122.36
CA LEU A 296 122.64 86.12 122.53
C LEU A 296 121.41 87.12 122.39
N ASN A 297 120.06 86.81 122.26
CA ASN A 297 119.15 85.77 121.60
C ASN A 297 117.58 86.07 121.72
N VAL A 298 116.67 85.35 120.97
CA VAL A 298 115.24 84.87 121.28
C VAL A 298 113.98 85.84 121.23
N ASP A 299 112.65 85.57 120.89
CA ASP A 299 111.81 84.55 120.12
C ASP A 299 110.38 85.11 119.63
N ASP A 300 109.21 84.38 119.69
CA ASP A 300 107.94 84.46 118.82
C ASP A 300 106.52 84.51 119.58
N GLU A 301 105.22 84.23 119.18
CA GLU A 301 104.43 83.50 118.10
C GLU A 301 102.83 83.71 118.14
N ASN A 302 101.98 83.10 117.24
CA ASN A 302 100.57 82.51 117.42
C ASN A 302 99.19 83.03 116.81
N THR A 303 98.18 82.12 116.52
CA THR A 303 96.72 82.31 116.08
C THR A 303 95.83 80.98 116.02
N ALA A 304 94.47 80.92 116.29
CA ALA A 304 93.57 79.73 115.98
C ALA A 304 91.97 79.79 116.12
N THR A 305 91.21 78.88 115.41
CA THR A 305 89.92 78.10 115.76
C THR A 305 88.44 78.47 115.33
N ARG A 306 87.65 77.54 114.68
CA ARG A 306 86.29 76.94 115.06
C ARG A 306 85.32 76.41 113.94
N LEU A 307 84.66 75.24 114.19
CA LEU A 307 83.32 74.67 113.74
C LEU A 307 82.91 74.63 112.23
N ILE A 308 82.03 73.77 111.66
CA ILE A 308 81.35 72.46 111.95
C ILE A 308 80.16 72.37 112.95
N GLU A 309 78.94 71.91 112.52
CA GLU A 309 78.01 71.00 113.31
C GLU A 309 76.67 70.45 112.69
N GLN A 310 76.12 70.88 111.53
CA GLN A 310 74.62 70.98 111.41
C GLN A 310 73.71 69.86 110.80
N GLU A 311 73.99 69.23 109.65
CA GLU A 311 72.93 68.50 108.88
C GLU A 311 72.65 67.03 109.30
N LYS A 312 71.75 66.82 110.27
CA LYS A 312 71.31 65.48 110.74
C LYS A 312 69.87 65.07 110.34
N LEU A 313 69.15 65.90 109.58
CA LEU A 313 67.67 65.87 109.56
C LEU A 313 66.99 65.09 108.41
N LYS A 314 67.71 64.73 107.33
CA LYS A 314 67.08 64.36 106.04
C LYS A 314 66.43 62.97 105.94
N PHE A 315 66.59 62.08 106.93
CA PHE A 315 66.12 60.68 106.85
C PHE A 315 64.62 60.44 107.15
N HIS A 316 63.84 61.47 107.49
CA HIS A 316 62.43 61.27 107.90
C HIS A 316 61.45 61.08 106.73
N ASN A 317 61.69 61.73 105.59
CA ASN A 317 60.69 61.84 104.50
C ASN A 317 60.49 60.57 103.65
N LEU A 318 61.29 59.51 103.86
CA LEU A 318 61.29 58.32 103.01
C LEU A 318 60.10 57.37 103.25
N ILE A 319 59.34 57.57 104.34
CA ILE A 319 58.33 56.61 104.83
C ILE A 319 56.89 56.95 104.41
N GLU A 320 56.61 58.19 104.00
CA GLU A 320 55.26 58.60 103.57
C GLU A 320 54.96 58.21 102.11
N THR A 321 55.95 58.29 101.21
CA THR A 321 55.77 58.11 99.75
C THR A 321 55.16 56.75 99.37
N LEU A 322 55.54 55.68 100.07
CA LEU A 322 55.09 54.31 99.80
C LEU A 322 53.60 54.05 100.14
N LYS A 323 52.88 55.03 100.69
CA LYS A 323 51.43 54.91 100.93
C LYS A 323 50.57 55.33 99.73
N SER A 324 51.02 56.24 98.87
CA SER A 324 50.19 56.76 97.77
C SER A 324 50.15 55.83 96.55
N GLU A 325 51.17 54.98 96.37
CA GLU A 325 51.22 53.99 95.28
C GLU A 325 50.07 52.96 95.36
N ASN A 326 49.54 52.70 96.57
CA ASN A 326 48.52 51.69 96.84
C ASN A 326 47.08 52.13 96.48
N GLU A 327 46.83 53.43 96.26
CA GLU A 327 45.55 53.93 95.73
C GLU A 327 45.45 53.77 94.21
N ASN A 328 46.55 53.94 93.48
CA ASN A 328 46.55 53.99 92.01
C ASN A 328 46.15 52.63 91.36
N MET A 329 46.61 51.51 91.96
CA MET A 329 46.18 50.16 91.55
C MET A 329 44.67 49.95 91.66
N ARG A 330 43.96 50.73 92.50
CA ARG A 330 42.52 50.60 92.72
C ARG A 330 41.67 51.24 91.63
N LEU A 331 42.25 52.14 90.83
CA LEU A 331 41.59 52.78 89.69
C LEU A 331 41.68 51.93 88.41
N GLN A 332 42.73 51.12 88.24
CA GLN A 332 42.91 50.29 87.04
C GLN A 332 41.92 49.12 86.94
N LEU A 333 41.30 48.70 88.06
CA LEU A 333 40.41 47.53 88.08
C LEU A 333 39.01 47.79 87.50
N ARG A 334 38.54 49.05 87.47
CA ARG A 334 37.17 49.40 87.06
C ARG A 334 36.96 49.42 85.54
N ASN A 335 38.03 49.61 84.75
CA ASN A 335 37.94 49.63 83.28
C ASN A 335 37.85 48.24 82.63
N LEU A 336 37.82 47.16 83.42
CA LEU A 336 37.72 45.77 82.92
C LEU A 336 36.29 45.20 83.00
N GLU A 337 35.37 45.86 83.70
CA GLU A 337 34.00 45.37 83.88
C GLU A 337 33.07 45.72 82.70
N ASP A 338 33.37 46.81 81.95
CA ASP A 338 32.54 47.25 80.81
C ASP A 338 32.78 46.45 79.50
N ILE A 339 33.88 45.71 79.37
CA ILE A 339 34.28 45.01 78.11
C ILE A 339 33.69 43.60 78.02
N GLU A 340 33.36 42.97 79.14
CA GLU A 340 32.83 41.59 79.17
C GLU A 340 31.39 41.51 78.62
N LEU A 341 30.61 42.59 78.78
CA LEU A 341 29.19 42.63 78.44
C LEU A 341 28.91 42.65 76.92
N GLU A 342 29.85 43.16 76.11
CA GLU A 342 29.71 43.28 74.65
C GLU A 342 29.85 41.92 73.92
N LYS A 343 30.42 40.89 74.57
CA LYS A 343 30.73 39.59 73.95
C LYS A 343 29.67 38.49 74.11
N GLN A 344 28.57 38.72 74.83
CA GLN A 344 27.53 37.72 75.00
C GLN A 344 26.44 37.73 73.90
N ILE A 345 26.41 38.75 73.04
CA ILE A 345 25.37 38.90 72.01
C ILE A 345 25.67 38.03 70.77
N ASP A 346 26.88 38.10 70.22
CA ASP A 346 27.25 37.40 68.97
C ASP A 346 27.11 35.86 69.02
N ILE A 347 27.34 35.27 70.20
CA ILE A 347 27.29 33.81 70.41
C ILE A 347 25.87 33.26 70.22
N HIS A 348 24.84 34.05 70.55
CA HIS A 348 23.45 33.58 70.49
C HIS A 348 22.88 33.56 69.07
N GLN A 349 23.50 34.31 68.14
CA GLN A 349 23.03 34.44 66.76
C GLN A 349 23.56 33.31 65.86
N LEU A 350 24.86 32.96 65.99
CA LEU A 350 25.51 31.85 65.27
C LEU A 350 24.93 30.46 65.59
N SER A 351 24.22 30.31 66.70
CA SER A 351 23.52 29.07 67.06
C SER A 351 22.22 28.86 66.29
N SER A 352 21.54 29.93 65.87
CA SER A 352 20.22 29.82 65.22
C SER A 352 20.34 29.41 63.75
N GLU A 353 21.34 29.94 63.04
CA GLU A 353 21.56 29.65 61.62
C GLU A 353 22.02 28.19 61.38
N ASN A 354 22.74 27.61 62.35
CA ASN A 354 23.18 26.20 62.31
C ASN A 354 22.05 25.18 62.50
N GLU A 355 20.95 25.56 63.15
CA GLU A 355 19.81 24.67 63.39
C GLU A 355 18.85 24.66 62.17
N GLN A 356 18.70 25.81 61.50
CA GLN A 356 17.86 25.94 60.32
C GLN A 356 18.44 25.20 59.10
N LEU A 357 19.75 25.30 58.84
CA LEU A 357 20.44 24.55 57.77
C LEU A 357 20.36 23.02 57.96
N ARG A 358 20.16 22.54 59.20
CA ARG A 358 19.96 21.10 59.47
C ARG A 358 18.55 20.62 59.13
N TYR A 359 17.56 21.51 59.01
CA TYR A 359 16.21 21.13 58.60
C TYR A 359 16.12 20.92 57.09
N GLU A 360 16.62 21.88 56.31
CA GLU A 360 16.58 21.87 54.83
C GLU A 360 17.35 20.67 54.22
N ILE A 361 18.48 20.28 54.83
CA ILE A 361 19.27 19.11 54.38
C ILE A 361 18.49 17.80 54.56
N ASN A 362 17.73 17.64 55.65
CA ASN A 362 16.95 16.42 55.90
C ASN A 362 15.72 16.32 54.97
N GLU A 363 15.08 17.46 54.65
CA GLU A 363 13.95 17.50 53.73
C GLU A 363 14.38 17.11 52.30
N LEU A 364 15.52 17.62 51.83
CA LEU A 364 16.11 17.26 50.53
C LEU A 364 16.55 15.78 50.45
N GLN A 365 16.99 15.16 51.54
CA GLN A 365 17.28 13.72 51.54
C GLN A 365 16.01 12.87 51.42
N SER A 366 14.92 13.25 52.10
CA SER A 366 13.63 12.53 52.04
C SER A 366 13.00 12.55 50.64
N ASP A 367 13.06 13.69 49.94
CA ASP A 367 12.54 13.83 48.57
C ASP A 367 13.37 13.04 47.53
N LEU A 368 14.68 12.89 47.77
CA LEU A 368 15.56 12.08 46.94
C LEU A 368 15.27 10.57 47.09
N GLU A 369 15.02 10.09 48.32
CA GLU A 369 14.70 8.68 48.57
C GLU A 369 13.32 8.29 47.98
N GLN A 370 12.30 9.15 48.06
CA GLN A 370 11.00 8.88 47.44
C GLN A 370 11.08 8.78 45.90
N LYS A 371 11.87 9.65 45.25
CA LYS A 371 12.09 9.59 43.80
C LYS A 371 12.85 8.35 43.35
N LEU A 372 13.73 7.80 44.21
CA LEU A 372 14.41 6.54 43.93
C LEU A 372 13.44 5.34 43.90
N VAL A 373 12.45 5.32 44.79
CA VAL A 373 11.42 4.24 44.83
C VAL A 373 10.54 4.29 43.58
N GLN A 374 10.07 5.47 43.18
CA GLN A 374 9.24 5.63 41.98
C GLN A 374 9.97 5.19 40.69
N LEU A 375 11.29 5.39 40.61
CA LEU A 375 12.12 4.91 39.50
C LEU A 375 12.25 3.37 39.44
N VAL A 376 12.11 2.67 40.56
CA VAL A 376 12.10 1.19 40.59
C VAL A 376 10.73 0.66 40.19
N GLU A 377 9.64 1.23 40.71
CA GLU A 377 8.26 0.85 40.35
C GLU A 377 7.96 1.08 38.86
N LEU A 378 8.50 2.16 38.27
CA LEU A 378 8.44 2.40 36.82
C LEU A 378 9.23 1.37 36.00
N ARG A 379 10.39 0.91 36.49
CA ARG A 379 11.20 -0.11 35.81
C ARG A 379 10.55 -1.49 35.84
N GLU A 380 9.91 -1.87 36.96
CA GLU A 380 9.20 -3.16 37.05
C GLU A 380 7.89 -3.16 36.24
N SER A 381 7.23 -2.01 36.09
CA SER A 381 6.07 -1.87 35.18
C SER A 381 6.47 -1.82 33.70
N GLU A 382 7.61 -1.21 33.34
CA GLU A 382 8.19 -1.32 31.99
C GLU A 382 8.53 -2.77 31.63
N GLN A 383 9.19 -3.48 32.55
CA GLN A 383 9.65 -4.85 32.32
C GLN A 383 8.50 -5.88 32.24
N SER A 384 7.35 -5.60 32.85
CA SER A 384 6.14 -6.42 32.75
C SER A 384 5.27 -6.08 31.52
N LEU A 385 5.25 -4.82 31.05
CA LEU A 385 4.66 -4.51 29.73
C LEU A 385 5.39 -5.24 28.59
N SER A 386 6.73 -5.30 28.66
CA SER A 386 7.57 -5.88 27.61
C SER A 386 7.38 -7.39 27.40
N SER A 387 6.81 -8.13 28.36
CA SER A 387 6.55 -9.58 28.22
C SER A 387 5.12 -9.90 27.79
N VAL A 388 4.14 -9.05 28.10
CA VAL A 388 2.74 -9.24 27.69
C VAL A 388 2.54 -8.91 26.20
N PHE A 389 3.26 -7.92 25.66
CA PHE A 389 3.04 -7.39 24.31
C PHE A 389 3.62 -8.22 23.14
N HIS A 390 4.22 -9.39 23.39
CA HIS A 390 4.68 -10.30 22.32
C HIS A 390 3.80 -11.56 22.22
N ASP A 391 3.55 -12.26 23.33
CA ASP A 391 2.87 -13.57 23.27
C ASP A 391 1.35 -13.46 23.06
N THR A 392 0.65 -12.47 23.64
CA THR A 392 -0.83 -12.57 23.67
C THR A 392 -1.55 -12.15 22.40
N THR A 393 -1.05 -11.15 21.67
CA THR A 393 -1.76 -10.57 20.50
C THR A 393 -1.44 -11.30 19.20
N PHE A 394 -0.14 -11.59 18.96
CA PHE A 394 0.31 -12.20 17.71
C PHE A 394 -0.13 -13.67 17.63
N ASP A 395 0.05 -14.46 18.69
CA ASP A 395 -0.38 -15.86 18.70
C ASP A 395 -1.91 -15.99 18.66
N THR A 396 -2.67 -15.06 19.25
CA THR A 396 -4.15 -15.08 19.11
C THR A 396 -4.56 -14.89 17.66
N ILE A 397 -4.00 -13.90 16.95
CA ILE A 397 -4.28 -13.66 15.52
C ILE A 397 -3.82 -14.85 14.67
N ALA A 398 -2.63 -15.42 14.93
CA ALA A 398 -2.13 -16.59 14.21
C ALA A 398 -3.03 -17.83 14.40
N ASN A 399 -3.54 -18.07 15.61
CA ASN A 399 -4.50 -19.15 15.88
C ASN A 399 -5.87 -18.89 15.21
N GLU A 400 -6.36 -17.64 15.17
CA GLU A 400 -7.59 -17.29 14.45
C GLU A 400 -7.46 -17.46 12.94
N VAL A 401 -6.32 -17.06 12.35
CA VAL A 401 -6.00 -17.31 10.94
C VAL A 401 -5.99 -18.82 10.66
N SER A 402 -5.28 -19.63 11.44
CA SER A 402 -5.20 -21.07 11.15
C SER A 402 -6.53 -21.82 11.39
N LEU A 403 -7.38 -21.32 12.29
CA LEU A 403 -8.76 -21.79 12.45
C LEU A 403 -9.68 -21.39 11.28
N LEU A 404 -9.36 -20.32 10.55
CA LEU A 404 -10.02 -19.94 9.29
C LEU A 404 -9.50 -20.78 8.12
N GLU A 405 -8.20 -21.02 8.01
CA GLU A 405 -7.59 -21.92 7.00
C GLU A 405 -8.22 -23.32 7.03
N PHE A 406 -8.39 -23.90 8.22
CA PHE A 406 -9.04 -25.21 8.38
C PHE A 406 -10.48 -25.24 7.84
N LYS A 407 -11.25 -24.16 8.05
CA LYS A 407 -12.64 -24.03 7.56
C LYS A 407 -12.71 -23.68 6.06
N ILE A 408 -11.66 -23.05 5.53
CA ILE A 408 -11.48 -22.83 4.09
C ILE A 408 -11.31 -24.19 3.40
N GLN A 409 -10.49 -25.10 3.95
CA GLN A 409 -10.36 -26.47 3.43
C GLN A 409 -11.67 -27.26 3.52
N GLU A 410 -12.37 -27.23 4.66
CA GLU A 410 -13.65 -27.94 4.86
C GLU A 410 -14.70 -27.59 3.78
N TYR A 411 -14.77 -26.32 3.36
CA TYR A 411 -15.66 -25.89 2.28
C TYR A 411 -15.16 -26.26 0.88
N GLN A 412 -13.85 -26.31 0.63
CA GLN A 412 -13.31 -26.78 -0.65
C GLN A 412 -13.68 -28.25 -0.89
N ASP A 413 -13.54 -29.10 0.13
CA ASP A 413 -13.89 -30.52 0.07
C ASP A 413 -15.40 -30.73 -0.22
N GLN A 414 -16.26 -29.87 0.36
CA GLN A 414 -17.71 -29.88 0.09
C GLN A 414 -18.06 -29.46 -1.34
N VAL A 415 -17.35 -28.47 -1.89
CA VAL A 415 -17.51 -28.02 -3.28
C VAL A 415 -17.07 -29.12 -4.26
N GLU A 416 -15.96 -29.82 -4.01
CA GLU A 416 -15.53 -30.93 -4.87
C GLU A 416 -16.56 -32.08 -4.87
N HIS A 417 -17.17 -32.38 -3.72
CA HIS A 417 -18.23 -33.38 -3.63
C HIS A 417 -19.48 -33.01 -4.45
N LEU A 418 -19.95 -31.75 -4.36
CA LEU A 418 -21.10 -31.26 -5.13
C LEU A 418 -20.82 -31.23 -6.64
N ASN A 419 -19.62 -30.78 -7.04
CA ASN A 419 -19.18 -30.80 -8.44
C ASN A 419 -19.23 -32.21 -9.03
N LYS A 420 -18.79 -33.22 -8.26
CA LYS A 420 -18.84 -34.62 -8.68
C LYS A 420 -20.26 -35.14 -8.89
N GLN A 421 -21.20 -34.80 -7.99
CA GLN A 421 -22.61 -35.18 -8.14
C GLN A 421 -23.25 -34.56 -9.41
N ASN A 422 -22.93 -33.30 -9.71
CA ASN A 422 -23.38 -32.65 -10.95
C ASN A 422 -22.87 -33.37 -12.22
N VAL A 423 -21.61 -33.85 -12.21
CA VAL A 423 -21.05 -34.63 -13.33
C VAL A 423 -21.81 -35.97 -13.50
N ASP A 424 -22.11 -36.67 -12.41
CA ASP A 424 -22.85 -37.94 -12.48
C ASP A 424 -24.29 -37.74 -13.02
N TYR A 425 -24.99 -36.67 -12.61
CA TYR A 425 -26.31 -36.33 -13.17
C TYR A 425 -26.26 -35.91 -14.64
N LEU A 426 -25.22 -35.17 -15.07
CA LEU A 426 -24.97 -34.88 -16.48
C LEU A 426 -24.78 -36.16 -17.31
N VAL A 427 -24.13 -37.18 -16.77
CA VAL A 427 -23.99 -38.48 -17.46
C VAL A 427 -25.33 -39.21 -17.58
N GLU A 428 -26.16 -39.25 -16.53
CA GLU A 428 -27.52 -39.83 -16.62
C GLU A 428 -28.38 -39.08 -17.65
N LEU A 429 -28.32 -37.74 -17.67
CA LEU A 429 -29.06 -36.91 -18.63
C LEU A 429 -28.67 -37.22 -20.08
N ASN A 430 -27.38 -37.23 -20.40
CA ASN A 430 -26.90 -37.55 -21.76
C ASN A 430 -27.29 -38.99 -22.19
N TYR A 431 -27.31 -39.95 -21.25
CA TYR A 431 -27.77 -41.32 -21.52
C TYR A 431 -29.28 -41.39 -21.83
N LEU A 432 -30.11 -40.56 -21.20
CA LEU A 432 -31.53 -40.42 -21.54
C LEU A 432 -31.73 -39.70 -22.89
N THR A 433 -30.91 -38.69 -23.21
CA THR A 433 -30.92 -38.03 -24.53
C THR A 433 -30.64 -39.02 -25.66
N ALA A 434 -29.68 -39.93 -25.49
CA ALA A 434 -29.33 -40.96 -26.48
C ALA A 434 -30.46 -41.95 -26.82
N LYS A 435 -31.60 -41.90 -26.09
CA LYS A 435 -32.82 -42.68 -26.37
C LYS A 435 -33.95 -41.89 -27.03
N ASN A 436 -33.71 -40.65 -27.50
CA ASN A 436 -34.72 -39.76 -28.10
C ASN A 436 -35.90 -39.41 -27.16
N LEU A 437 -35.64 -39.27 -25.85
CA LEU A 437 -36.68 -39.03 -24.83
C LEU A 437 -36.90 -37.54 -24.48
N VAL A 438 -36.08 -36.62 -25.00
CA VAL A 438 -36.06 -35.18 -24.65
C VAL A 438 -35.77 -34.34 -25.90
N ASN A 439 -36.32 -33.12 -26.00
CA ASN A 439 -36.01 -32.19 -27.10
C ASN A 439 -34.57 -31.62 -26.98
N VAL A 440 -33.92 -31.36 -28.11
CA VAL A 440 -32.52 -30.93 -28.16
C VAL A 440 -32.34 -29.45 -27.76
N GLU A 441 -33.31 -28.59 -28.08
CA GLU A 441 -33.25 -27.14 -27.77
C GLU A 441 -33.16 -26.85 -26.26
N GLU A 442 -33.97 -27.53 -25.43
CA GLU A 442 -33.88 -27.38 -23.97
C GLU A 442 -32.50 -27.78 -23.42
N MET A 443 -31.81 -28.71 -24.10
CA MET A 443 -30.50 -29.20 -23.68
C MET A 443 -29.36 -28.29 -24.17
N TYR A 444 -29.61 -27.42 -25.15
CA TYR A 444 -28.70 -26.32 -25.50
C TYR A 444 -28.73 -25.25 -24.40
N MET A 445 -29.93 -24.80 -24.01
CA MET A 445 -30.13 -23.86 -22.89
C MET A 445 -29.41 -24.36 -21.61
N LEU A 446 -29.65 -25.60 -21.20
CA LEU A 446 -29.07 -26.18 -19.98
C LEU A 446 -27.54 -26.38 -20.03
N ARG A 447 -26.91 -26.30 -21.21
CA ARG A 447 -25.45 -26.26 -21.37
C ARG A 447 -24.94 -24.84 -21.22
N THR A 448 -25.57 -23.85 -21.86
CA THR A 448 -25.27 -22.43 -21.66
C THR A 448 -25.43 -22.02 -20.19
N ASP A 449 -26.50 -22.47 -19.54
CA ASP A 449 -26.74 -22.25 -18.11
C ASP A 449 -25.69 -22.91 -17.18
N ASN A 450 -24.89 -23.85 -17.69
CA ASN A 450 -23.80 -24.51 -16.94
C ASN A 450 -22.43 -23.83 -17.13
N GLU A 451 -22.26 -23.03 -18.18
CA GLU A 451 -21.04 -22.27 -18.43
C GLU A 451 -20.74 -21.34 -17.24
N GLU A 452 -21.77 -20.66 -16.71
CA GLU A 452 -21.64 -19.74 -15.56
C GLU A 452 -20.97 -20.39 -14.34
N TYR A 453 -21.31 -21.65 -14.06
CA TYR A 453 -20.75 -22.39 -12.93
C TYR A 453 -19.27 -22.74 -13.16
N ARG A 454 -18.90 -23.13 -14.40
CA ARG A 454 -17.49 -23.38 -14.77
C ARG A 454 -16.67 -22.08 -14.75
N VAL A 455 -17.26 -20.97 -15.19
CA VAL A 455 -16.67 -19.64 -15.14
C VAL A 455 -16.45 -19.18 -13.69
N LEU A 456 -17.45 -19.26 -12.81
CA LEU A 456 -17.30 -18.94 -11.39
C LEU A 456 -16.15 -19.72 -10.74
N LEU A 457 -16.13 -21.04 -10.95
CA LEU A 457 -15.16 -21.92 -10.30
C LEU A 457 -13.72 -21.71 -10.82
N ASN A 458 -13.57 -21.23 -12.06
CA ASN A 458 -12.28 -20.83 -12.63
C ASN A 458 -11.84 -19.42 -12.19
N LEU A 459 -12.77 -18.46 -12.05
CA LEU A 459 -12.50 -17.13 -11.50
C LEU A 459 -12.05 -17.21 -10.02
N MET A 460 -12.67 -18.11 -9.24
CA MET A 460 -12.27 -18.36 -7.84
C MET A 460 -10.86 -18.95 -7.72
N LYS A 461 -10.52 -19.91 -8.59
CA LYS A 461 -9.15 -20.47 -8.68
C LYS A 461 -8.10 -19.47 -9.17
N LYS A 462 -8.53 -18.32 -9.71
CA LYS A 462 -7.67 -17.19 -10.12
C LYS A 462 -7.56 -16.08 -9.07
N GLY A 463 -8.21 -16.21 -7.91
CA GLY A 463 -8.12 -15.22 -6.83
C GLY A 463 -8.84 -13.89 -7.09
N VAL A 464 -9.80 -13.87 -8.03
CA VAL A 464 -10.63 -12.70 -8.35
C VAL A 464 -11.50 -12.30 -7.16
N ASP A 465 -11.80 -11.00 -6.98
CA ASP A 465 -12.59 -10.53 -5.85
C ASP A 465 -14.12 -10.69 -6.05
N PHE A 466 -14.73 -11.64 -5.33
CA PHE A 466 -16.17 -11.87 -5.38
C PHE A 466 -17.02 -10.85 -4.61
N ASN A 467 -16.43 -9.90 -3.87
CA ASN A 467 -17.18 -8.72 -3.42
C ASN A 467 -17.56 -7.79 -4.59
N ARG A 468 -17.02 -8.01 -5.80
CA ARG A 468 -17.50 -7.43 -7.07
C ARG A 468 -18.46 -8.36 -7.85
N LEU A 469 -18.77 -9.56 -7.34
CA LEU A 469 -19.71 -10.53 -7.94
C LEU A 469 -20.90 -10.89 -7.04
N ASP A 470 -20.95 -10.36 -5.81
CA ASP A 470 -22.21 -10.07 -5.14
C ASP A 470 -23.11 -9.25 -6.08
N ILE A 471 -24.41 -9.56 -6.12
CA ILE A 471 -25.41 -8.74 -6.84
C ILE A 471 -25.29 -7.32 -6.29
N VAL A 472 -24.78 -6.40 -7.12
CA VAL A 472 -24.30 -5.11 -6.65
C VAL A 472 -25.44 -4.38 -5.94
N LYS A 473 -25.22 -4.07 -4.66
CA LYS A 473 -26.07 -3.13 -3.93
C LYS A 473 -25.81 -1.74 -4.48
N TYR A 474 -26.55 -1.37 -5.53
CA TYR A 474 -26.61 -0.03 -6.15
C TYR A 474 -27.20 1.06 -5.22
N ASN A 475 -26.96 0.94 -3.91
CA ASN A 475 -27.49 1.81 -2.86
C ASN A 475 -26.58 1.83 -1.60
N SER A 476 -25.26 1.63 -1.77
CA SER A 476 -24.30 1.89 -0.69
C SER A 476 -22.91 2.34 -1.20
N ILE A 477 -22.88 3.43 -1.96
CA ILE A 477 -21.70 4.30 -2.00
C ILE A 477 -21.51 4.87 -0.58
N ARG A 478 -20.27 4.98 -0.10
CA ARG A 478 -19.98 5.61 1.21
C ARG A 478 -20.37 7.08 1.18
N ASP A 479 -20.95 7.60 2.27
CA ASP A 479 -21.27 9.03 2.43
C ASP A 479 -20.08 9.91 2.02
N GLY A 480 -20.27 10.69 0.94
CA GLY A 480 -19.17 11.39 0.26
C GLY A 480 -19.63 12.14 -0.98
N ASP A 481 -19.63 11.47 -2.14
CA ASP A 481 -20.03 12.06 -3.42
C ASP A 481 -20.95 11.13 -4.24
N SER A 482 -21.96 11.73 -4.88
CA SER A 482 -22.95 11.04 -5.71
C SER A 482 -22.51 11.00 -7.18
N GLY A 483 -21.92 9.88 -7.58
CA GLY A 483 -21.55 9.59 -8.97
C GLY A 483 -21.83 8.12 -9.33
N GLU A 484 -22.13 7.90 -10.59
CA GLU A 484 -22.42 6.59 -11.20
C GLU A 484 -21.37 6.30 -12.30
N GLY A 485 -21.22 5.06 -12.75
CA GLY A 485 -20.37 4.73 -13.88
C GLY A 485 -20.26 3.25 -14.20
N VAL A 486 -19.78 2.98 -15.42
CA VAL A 486 -19.72 1.64 -16.03
C VAL A 486 -18.33 0.99 -15.91
N ILE A 487 -18.28 -0.34 -15.87
CA ILE A 487 -17.04 -1.13 -16.11
C ILE A 487 -17.07 -1.83 -17.47
N VAL A 488 -15.90 -1.99 -18.07
CA VAL A 488 -15.70 -2.81 -19.27
C VAL A 488 -15.35 -4.25 -18.85
N TYR A 489 -16.24 -5.20 -19.11
CA TYR A 489 -16.02 -6.61 -18.76
C TYR A 489 -16.79 -7.54 -19.69
N ASN A 490 -16.08 -8.50 -20.29
CA ASN A 490 -16.66 -9.39 -21.30
C ASN A 490 -17.11 -10.75 -20.74
N LYS A 491 -18.29 -11.18 -21.19
CA LYS A 491 -18.89 -12.51 -21.02
C LYS A 491 -19.59 -12.81 -22.34
N PHE A 492 -19.48 -14.05 -22.84
CA PHE A 492 -20.08 -14.46 -24.10
C PHE A 492 -21.61 -14.42 -24.06
N ASP A 493 -22.17 -13.28 -24.47
CA ASP A 493 -23.53 -13.15 -25.00
C ASP A 493 -23.47 -12.14 -26.17
N ASP A 494 -23.82 -12.58 -27.38
CA ASP A 494 -23.72 -11.78 -28.62
C ASP A 494 -24.94 -10.85 -28.82
N THR A 495 -25.77 -10.67 -27.78
CA THR A 495 -26.87 -9.70 -27.83
C THR A 495 -26.37 -8.26 -27.74
N LEU A 496 -26.67 -7.48 -28.77
CA LEU A 496 -26.67 -6.01 -28.67
C LEU A 496 -27.56 -5.59 -27.50
N GLN A 497 -27.00 -4.81 -26.59
CA GLN A 497 -27.74 -4.19 -25.49
C GLN A 497 -28.86 -3.30 -26.03
N LYS A 498 -30.09 -3.54 -25.56
CA LYS A 498 -31.32 -2.88 -25.97
C LYS A 498 -31.79 -1.96 -24.86
N LEU A 499 -32.06 -0.71 -25.17
CA LEU A 499 -32.77 0.14 -24.22
C LEU A 499 -34.22 -0.36 -24.06
N LEU A 500 -34.68 -0.53 -22.83
CA LEU A 500 -36.06 -0.95 -22.55
C LEU A 500 -37.03 0.21 -22.84
N SER A 501 -38.24 -0.13 -23.28
CA SER A 501 -39.32 0.84 -23.55
C SER A 501 -39.63 1.72 -22.34
N ASP A 502 -39.53 1.14 -21.16
CA ASP A 502 -40.05 1.74 -19.94
C ASP A 502 -39.06 2.76 -19.35
N THR A 503 -37.76 2.56 -19.59
CA THR A 503 -36.69 3.53 -19.25
C THR A 503 -36.72 4.80 -20.09
N LEU A 504 -37.28 4.76 -21.32
CA LEU A 504 -37.39 5.95 -22.18
C LEU A 504 -38.27 7.06 -21.57
N TYR A 505 -39.24 6.71 -20.70
CA TYR A 505 -40.15 7.68 -20.08
C TYR A 505 -39.49 8.60 -19.06
N ASN A 506 -38.30 8.27 -18.56
CA ASN A 506 -37.57 9.09 -17.59
C ASN A 506 -36.79 10.23 -18.25
N ILE A 507 -36.56 10.16 -19.57
CA ILE A 507 -35.77 11.13 -20.33
C ILE A 507 -36.59 12.41 -20.53
N ASP A 508 -36.07 13.54 -20.04
CA ASP A 508 -36.71 14.84 -20.26
C ASP A 508 -36.42 15.37 -21.67
N THR A 509 -37.22 14.93 -22.64
CA THR A 509 -37.16 15.36 -24.05
C THR A 509 -37.62 16.81 -24.27
N SER A 510 -38.05 17.53 -23.21
CA SER A 510 -38.33 18.97 -23.30
C SER A 510 -37.05 19.83 -23.20
N LYS A 511 -35.96 19.27 -22.69
CA LYS A 511 -34.65 19.92 -22.56
C LYS A 511 -33.82 19.84 -23.85
N GLU A 512 -32.87 20.76 -23.96
CA GLU A 512 -31.72 20.66 -24.86
C GLU A 512 -30.48 20.37 -23.99
N TYR A 513 -29.89 19.19 -24.15
CA TYR A 513 -28.71 18.74 -23.42
C TYR A 513 -27.46 19.37 -24.03
N LEU A 514 -26.80 20.24 -23.28
CA LEU A 514 -25.59 20.93 -23.73
C LEU A 514 -24.37 20.11 -23.33
N ILE A 515 -23.49 19.77 -24.28
CA ILE A 515 -22.29 18.96 -24.02
C ILE A 515 -21.03 19.74 -24.43
N TYR A 516 -20.16 20.01 -23.48
CA TYR A 516 -18.78 20.40 -23.72
C TYR A 516 -17.90 19.15 -23.78
N VAL A 517 -16.99 19.09 -24.74
CA VAL A 517 -16.03 17.98 -24.91
C VAL A 517 -14.63 18.55 -24.74
N GLU A 518 -13.82 17.98 -23.84
CA GLU A 518 -12.40 18.35 -23.79
C GLU A 518 -11.65 17.89 -25.05
N PRO A 519 -10.59 18.61 -25.46
CA PRO A 519 -9.71 18.13 -26.53
C PRO A 519 -9.18 16.72 -26.22
N VAL A 520 -9.19 15.84 -27.22
CA VAL A 520 -8.61 14.50 -27.10
C VAL A 520 -7.10 14.64 -26.83
N PRO A 521 -6.51 13.92 -25.86
CA PRO A 521 -5.10 14.06 -25.53
C PRO A 521 -4.17 13.63 -26.67
N GLU A 522 -3.05 14.35 -26.87
CA GLU A 522 -2.06 14.11 -27.94
C GLU A 522 -1.43 12.70 -27.97
N TRP A 523 -1.58 11.91 -26.90
CA TRP A 523 -1.10 10.51 -26.82
C TRP A 523 -2.13 9.48 -27.31
N SER A 524 -3.36 9.90 -27.64
CA SER A 524 -4.44 9.07 -28.17
C SER A 524 -4.59 9.25 -29.68
N GLU A 525 -5.21 8.28 -30.35
CA GLU A 525 -5.85 8.53 -31.64
C GLU A 525 -7.02 9.52 -31.47
N ASP A 526 -7.37 10.26 -32.53
CA ASP A 526 -8.50 11.20 -32.51
C ASP A 526 -9.83 10.45 -32.54
N ILE A 527 -10.40 10.31 -31.35
CA ILE A 527 -11.68 9.66 -31.07
C ILE A 527 -12.82 10.68 -30.84
N SER A 528 -12.61 11.97 -31.11
CA SER A 528 -13.57 13.03 -30.79
C SER A 528 -14.95 12.79 -31.43
N TYR A 529 -14.94 12.28 -32.67
CA TYR A 529 -16.12 11.89 -33.45
C TYR A 529 -17.00 10.81 -32.78
N LEU A 530 -16.48 10.02 -31.83
CA LEU A 530 -17.29 9.04 -31.09
C LEU A 530 -18.32 9.72 -30.17
N VAL A 531 -18.13 10.99 -29.81
CA VAL A 531 -19.15 11.77 -29.09
C VAL A 531 -20.32 12.09 -30.02
N ASP A 532 -20.05 12.47 -31.27
CA ASP A 532 -21.10 12.69 -32.27
C ASP A 532 -21.88 11.40 -32.52
N GLU A 533 -21.22 10.26 -32.74
CA GLU A 533 -21.90 8.97 -32.89
C GLU A 533 -22.73 8.54 -31.67
N ALA A 534 -22.30 8.90 -30.46
CA ALA A 534 -23.03 8.60 -29.23
C ALA A 534 -24.24 9.52 -29.04
N VAL A 535 -24.13 10.79 -29.44
CA VAL A 535 -25.24 11.74 -29.48
C VAL A 535 -26.26 11.36 -30.57
N GLU A 536 -25.81 11.01 -31.77
CA GLU A 536 -26.67 10.53 -32.86
C GLU A 536 -27.44 9.25 -32.46
N PHE A 537 -26.80 8.33 -31.72
CA PHE A 537 -27.48 7.17 -31.17
C PHE A 537 -28.67 7.57 -30.29
N TRP A 538 -28.47 8.46 -29.31
CA TRP A 538 -29.55 8.91 -28.44
C TRP A 538 -30.64 9.72 -29.17
N GLN A 539 -30.28 10.50 -30.19
CA GLN A 539 -31.25 11.18 -31.06
C GLN A 539 -32.02 10.20 -31.97
N SER A 540 -31.48 9.02 -32.27
CA SER A 540 -32.14 8.02 -33.12
C SER A 540 -33.22 7.21 -32.38
N ILE A 541 -33.20 7.19 -31.04
CA ILE A 541 -34.13 6.42 -30.19
C ILE A 541 -34.96 7.28 -29.22
N THR A 542 -34.77 8.61 -29.20
CA THR A 542 -35.48 9.55 -28.32
C THR A 542 -35.82 10.86 -29.05
N ASP A 543 -36.80 11.61 -28.56
CA ASP A 543 -37.04 13.01 -28.99
C ASP A 543 -36.08 14.02 -28.32
N ALA A 544 -35.05 13.57 -27.60
CA ALA A 544 -34.13 14.45 -26.87
C ALA A 544 -33.20 15.23 -27.82
N LYS A 545 -32.94 16.49 -27.49
CA LYS A 545 -32.10 17.39 -28.29
C LYS A 545 -30.76 17.57 -27.62
N PHE A 546 -29.70 17.56 -28.42
CA PHE A 546 -28.35 17.80 -27.95
C PHE A 546 -27.71 18.94 -28.73
N ARG A 547 -26.80 19.67 -28.07
CA ARG A 547 -25.97 20.67 -28.73
C ARG A 547 -24.57 20.67 -28.12
N LEU A 548 -23.57 20.41 -28.95
CA LEU A 548 -22.18 20.60 -28.53
C LEU A 548 -21.91 22.10 -28.31
N VAL A 549 -21.10 22.43 -27.31
CA VAL A 549 -20.74 23.81 -26.96
C VAL A 549 -19.23 23.98 -26.83
N GLU A 550 -18.71 25.14 -27.26
CA GLU A 550 -17.26 25.44 -27.27
C GLU A 550 -16.67 25.72 -25.87
N SER A 551 -17.51 25.87 -24.84
CA SER A 551 -17.09 26.19 -23.47
C SER A 551 -18.01 25.57 -22.42
N PHE A 552 -17.42 24.99 -21.38
CA PHE A 552 -18.14 24.48 -20.21
C PHE A 552 -18.73 25.61 -19.34
N ASP A 553 -20.00 25.47 -18.99
CA ASP A 553 -20.76 26.40 -18.14
C ASP A 553 -21.64 25.65 -17.12
N ALA A 554 -22.43 26.38 -16.33
CA ALA A 554 -23.29 25.81 -15.28
C ALA A 554 -24.42 24.88 -15.78
N THR A 555 -24.73 24.92 -17.08
CA THR A 555 -25.86 24.24 -17.73
C THR A 555 -25.45 23.13 -18.70
N SER A 556 -24.15 22.96 -18.94
CA SER A 556 -23.60 21.94 -19.82
C SER A 556 -22.98 20.79 -19.04
N ALA A 557 -23.12 19.58 -19.58
CA ALA A 557 -22.29 18.44 -19.25
C ALA A 557 -20.88 18.61 -19.83
N LYS A 558 -19.91 17.92 -19.25
CA LYS A 558 -18.51 17.91 -19.67
C LYS A 558 -18.06 16.47 -19.87
N ILE A 559 -17.57 16.14 -21.07
CA ILE A 559 -16.84 14.90 -21.34
C ILE A 559 -15.34 15.16 -21.19
N SER A 560 -14.67 14.32 -20.39
CA SER A 560 -13.26 14.44 -20.00
C SER A 560 -12.55 13.11 -20.27
N TRP A 561 -11.39 13.14 -20.92
CA TRP A 561 -10.68 11.93 -21.37
C TRP A 561 -9.55 11.51 -20.43
N TYR A 562 -9.50 10.23 -20.08
CA TYR A 562 -8.51 9.66 -19.18
C TYR A 562 -7.85 8.43 -19.80
N LYS A 563 -6.57 8.21 -19.48
CA LYS A 563 -5.85 7.01 -19.93
C LYS A 563 -6.45 5.74 -19.31
N GLN A 564 -6.70 5.78 -18.01
CA GLN A 564 -7.46 4.82 -17.20
C GLN A 564 -8.03 5.62 -16.02
N LEU A 565 -9.23 5.30 -15.52
CA LEU A 565 -9.80 6.01 -14.38
C LEU A 565 -9.29 5.40 -13.05
N PRO A 566 -8.89 6.23 -12.06
CA PRO A 566 -8.30 5.75 -10.80
C PRO A 566 -9.32 5.13 -9.83
N ASN A 567 -10.61 5.24 -10.12
CA ASN A 567 -11.71 4.64 -9.37
C ASN A 567 -11.99 3.17 -9.76
N GLY A 568 -11.30 2.63 -10.78
CA GLY A 568 -11.50 1.26 -11.25
C GLY A 568 -12.82 1.05 -12.01
N TYR A 569 -13.32 2.12 -12.64
CA TYR A 569 -14.36 2.14 -13.67
C TYR A 569 -13.74 2.50 -15.03
N ASP A 570 -14.53 2.38 -16.10
CA ASP A 570 -14.14 2.74 -17.47
C ASP A 570 -14.95 3.92 -18.01
N GLY A 571 -16.15 4.14 -17.47
CA GLY A 571 -16.86 5.42 -17.54
C GLY A 571 -17.28 5.86 -16.14
N PHE A 572 -17.42 7.17 -15.91
CA PHE A 572 -17.97 7.70 -14.65
C PHE A 572 -18.62 9.08 -14.83
N VAL A 573 -19.88 9.24 -14.39
CA VAL A 573 -20.59 10.53 -14.32
C VAL A 573 -20.82 10.97 -12.88
N ILE A 574 -20.31 12.17 -12.54
CA ILE A 574 -20.64 12.85 -11.29
C ILE A 574 -21.82 13.80 -11.54
N ARG A 575 -22.91 13.60 -10.78
CA ARG A 575 -24.12 14.46 -10.75
C ARG A 575 -24.67 14.81 -12.14
N GLU A 576 -24.93 13.79 -12.97
CA GLU A 576 -25.54 13.90 -14.32
C GLU A 576 -24.76 14.82 -15.29
N ARG A 577 -23.50 15.19 -15.00
CA ARG A 577 -22.88 16.35 -15.66
C ARG A 577 -21.37 16.27 -15.87
N LEU A 578 -20.58 15.68 -14.97
CA LEU A 578 -19.14 15.54 -15.17
C LEU A 578 -18.83 14.12 -15.60
N VAL A 579 -18.77 13.89 -16.91
CA VAL A 579 -18.46 12.61 -17.55
C VAL A 579 -16.94 12.43 -17.67
N GLN A 580 -16.47 11.26 -17.28
CA GLN A 580 -15.08 10.82 -17.37
C GLN A 580 -15.04 9.51 -18.17
N ILE A 581 -14.19 9.44 -19.19
CA ILE A 581 -14.08 8.27 -20.07
C ILE A 581 -12.65 7.73 -20.03
N GLY A 582 -12.50 6.46 -19.67
CA GLY A 582 -11.26 5.69 -19.75
C GLY A 582 -11.03 5.15 -21.16
N LEU A 583 -9.86 5.41 -21.73
CA LEU A 583 -9.50 4.97 -23.10
C LEU A 583 -8.78 3.61 -23.14
N GLY A 584 -8.63 2.95 -22.00
CA GLY A 584 -7.98 1.65 -21.86
C GLY A 584 -7.71 1.32 -20.39
N ASN A 585 -7.21 0.12 -20.13
CA ASN A 585 -6.82 -0.32 -18.78
C ASN A 585 -5.51 -1.14 -18.83
N ASN A 586 -5.11 -1.75 -17.70
CA ASN A 586 -3.88 -2.54 -17.58
C ASN A 586 -4.16 -4.05 -17.40
N ASP A 587 -5.43 -4.45 -17.50
CA ASP A 587 -5.95 -5.67 -16.88
C ASP A 587 -5.58 -6.96 -17.65
N CYS A 588 -5.04 -6.80 -18.85
CA CYS A 588 -4.63 -7.84 -19.79
C CYS A 588 -3.26 -8.45 -19.46
N ASP A 589 -2.18 -7.66 -19.53
CA ASP A 589 -0.80 -8.11 -19.33
C ASP A 589 0.00 -7.26 -18.34
N GLY A 590 -0.69 -6.40 -17.58
CA GLY A 590 -0.10 -5.43 -16.65
C GLY A 590 0.47 -4.17 -17.34
N ALA A 591 0.56 -4.16 -18.67
CA ALA A 591 0.83 -2.96 -19.45
C ALA A 591 -0.49 -2.29 -19.85
N TRP A 592 -0.47 -0.97 -20.06
CA TRP A 592 -1.66 -0.26 -20.52
C TRP A 592 -1.98 -0.58 -21.98
N ARG A 593 -3.24 -0.89 -22.25
CA ARG A 593 -3.76 -1.28 -23.56
C ARG A 593 -4.99 -0.42 -23.91
N PRO A 594 -5.00 0.29 -25.05
CA PRO A 594 -6.16 1.08 -25.47
C PRO A 594 -7.34 0.16 -25.80
N TYR A 595 -8.55 0.62 -25.55
CA TYR A 595 -9.78 -0.02 -26.03
C TYR A 595 -9.97 0.20 -27.53
N ASP A 596 -10.74 -0.67 -28.19
CA ASP A 596 -11.20 -0.41 -29.56
C ASP A 596 -12.26 0.71 -29.59
N THR A 597 -12.43 1.35 -30.75
CA THR A 597 -13.34 2.49 -30.91
C THR A 597 -14.79 2.11 -30.60
N ASN A 598 -15.20 0.88 -30.87
CA ASN A 598 -16.52 0.33 -30.53
C ASN A 598 -16.74 0.25 -29.01
N SER A 599 -15.72 -0.13 -28.23
CA SER A 599 -15.78 -0.19 -26.78
C SER A 599 -15.86 1.20 -26.15
N VAL A 600 -15.01 2.14 -26.59
CA VAL A 600 -15.06 3.54 -26.14
C VAL A 600 -16.41 4.18 -26.49
N ARG A 601 -16.95 3.88 -27.68
CA ARG A 601 -18.30 4.31 -28.12
C ARG A 601 -19.40 3.77 -27.21
N LYS A 602 -19.37 2.49 -26.82
CA LYS A 602 -20.35 1.91 -25.89
C LYS A 602 -20.32 2.59 -24.52
N VAL A 603 -19.12 2.84 -23.96
CA VAL A 603 -18.95 3.60 -22.72
C VAL A 603 -19.53 5.01 -22.87
N LEU A 604 -19.17 5.74 -23.93
CA LEU A 604 -19.72 7.09 -24.21
C LEU A 604 -21.25 7.11 -24.26
N ILE A 605 -21.89 6.13 -24.92
CA ILE A 605 -23.35 6.06 -24.98
C ILE A 605 -23.95 5.81 -23.60
N HIS A 606 -23.37 4.91 -22.80
CA HIS A 606 -23.82 4.61 -21.44
C HIS A 606 -23.72 5.85 -20.53
N GLU A 607 -22.56 6.51 -20.49
CA GLU A 607 -22.34 7.69 -19.65
C GLU A 607 -23.19 8.90 -20.09
N ILE A 608 -23.50 9.04 -21.39
CA ILE A 608 -24.50 10.03 -21.84
C ILE A 608 -25.91 9.67 -21.35
N GLY A 609 -26.24 8.39 -21.15
CA GLY A 609 -27.47 7.97 -20.49
C GLY A 609 -27.61 8.53 -19.07
N HIS A 610 -26.54 8.51 -18.27
CA HIS A 610 -26.51 9.17 -16.96
C HIS A 610 -26.68 10.69 -17.07
N VAL A 611 -26.14 11.35 -18.10
CA VAL A 611 -26.38 12.78 -18.39
C VAL A 611 -27.85 13.07 -18.76
N MET A 612 -28.59 12.07 -19.24
CA MET A 612 -30.02 12.16 -19.54
C MET A 612 -30.93 11.84 -18.34
N GLY A 613 -30.36 11.52 -17.18
CA GLY A 613 -31.11 11.12 -15.97
C GLY A 613 -31.55 9.65 -15.97
N LEU A 614 -30.82 8.78 -16.67
CA LEU A 614 -31.02 7.33 -16.58
C LEU A 614 -30.12 6.72 -15.51
N GLU A 615 -30.73 6.15 -14.47
CA GLU A 615 -30.06 5.31 -13.47
C GLU A 615 -29.65 3.95 -14.08
N HIS A 616 -28.71 3.26 -13.43
CA HIS A 616 -28.39 1.86 -13.74
C HIS A 616 -29.58 0.91 -13.62
N THR A 617 -29.57 -0.17 -14.41
CA THR A 617 -30.49 -1.31 -14.25
C THR A 617 -29.76 -2.63 -14.07
N ASN A 618 -30.46 -3.61 -13.49
CA ASN A 618 -29.97 -4.97 -13.27
C ASN A 618 -30.19 -5.92 -14.47
N ASP A 619 -30.88 -5.46 -15.52
CA ASP A 619 -31.06 -6.23 -16.76
C ASP A 619 -29.78 -6.20 -17.60
N GLN A 620 -29.10 -7.34 -17.74
CA GLN A 620 -27.85 -7.48 -18.48
C GLN A 620 -27.98 -7.16 -19.97
N SER A 621 -29.20 -7.28 -20.51
CA SER A 621 -29.51 -6.92 -21.90
C SER A 621 -29.76 -5.42 -22.09
N SER A 622 -29.77 -4.61 -21.03
CA SER A 622 -29.95 -3.16 -21.12
C SER A 622 -28.68 -2.42 -21.49
N LEU A 623 -28.82 -1.29 -22.19
CA LEU A 623 -27.70 -0.37 -22.41
C LEU A 623 -27.27 0.34 -21.11
N MET A 624 -28.19 0.56 -20.18
CA MET A 624 -27.88 1.07 -18.83
C MET A 624 -27.53 -0.06 -17.85
N TYR A 625 -27.11 -1.23 -18.36
CA TYR A 625 -26.44 -2.21 -17.51
C TYR A 625 -25.03 -1.69 -17.15
N PRO A 626 -24.61 -1.68 -15.87
CA PRO A 626 -23.31 -1.20 -15.39
C PRO A 626 -22.06 -1.92 -15.94
N VAL A 627 -22.23 -2.79 -16.95
CA VAL A 627 -21.15 -3.51 -17.60
C VAL A 627 -21.29 -3.42 -19.12
N ILE A 628 -20.21 -3.00 -19.78
CA ILE A 628 -20.12 -3.02 -21.25
C ILE A 628 -19.66 -4.40 -21.72
N HIS A 629 -20.57 -5.13 -22.37
CA HIS A 629 -20.30 -6.45 -22.97
C HIS A 629 -19.74 -6.34 -24.40
N ASN A 630 -19.03 -7.39 -24.84
CA ASN A 630 -18.32 -7.46 -26.12
C ASN A 630 -17.41 -6.24 -26.37
N ALA A 631 -16.69 -5.85 -25.32
CA ALA A 631 -15.61 -4.87 -25.39
C ALA A 631 -14.27 -5.57 -25.65
N ARG A 632 -13.32 -4.83 -26.24
CA ARG A 632 -12.04 -5.34 -26.76
C ARG A 632 -10.94 -4.28 -26.64
N TYR A 633 -9.70 -4.73 -26.65
CA TYR A 633 -8.55 -3.85 -26.88
C TYR A 633 -8.38 -3.55 -28.37
N SER A 634 -7.78 -2.40 -28.68
CA SER A 634 -7.46 -2.03 -30.06
C SER A 634 -6.40 -2.94 -30.68
N THR A 635 -6.28 -2.91 -32.00
CA THR A 635 -5.39 -3.77 -32.77
C THR A 635 -3.92 -3.46 -32.46
N ILE A 636 -3.19 -4.45 -31.94
CA ILE A 636 -1.74 -4.38 -31.72
C ILE A 636 -1.08 -4.27 -33.10
N THR A 637 -0.57 -3.08 -33.44
CA THR A 637 0.06 -2.78 -34.73
C THR A 637 1.50 -2.31 -34.52
N ASP A 638 2.44 -3.24 -34.55
CA ASP A 638 3.85 -3.02 -34.20
C ASP A 638 4.78 -3.36 -35.36
N SER A 639 6.07 -3.03 -35.22
CA SER A 639 7.13 -3.49 -36.12
C SER A 639 8.34 -3.95 -35.32
N TYR A 640 8.77 -5.19 -35.57
CA TYR A 640 9.85 -5.86 -34.88
C TYR A 640 11.00 -6.11 -35.85
N THR A 641 12.23 -5.99 -35.37
CA THR A 641 13.43 -6.25 -36.17
C THR A 641 14.22 -7.39 -35.52
N LEU A 642 14.58 -8.40 -36.32
CA LEU A 642 15.16 -9.67 -35.89
C LEU A 642 16.46 -9.95 -36.66
N GLY A 643 17.49 -10.42 -35.96
CA GLY A 643 18.68 -11.03 -36.57
C GLY A 643 18.45 -12.47 -37.03
N ALA A 644 19.48 -13.09 -37.61
CA ALA A 644 19.45 -14.50 -38.00
C ALA A 644 19.23 -15.42 -36.79
N GLY A 645 18.26 -16.34 -36.87
CA GLY A 645 17.90 -17.26 -35.80
C GLY A 645 17.21 -16.63 -34.57
N GLU A 646 16.93 -15.33 -34.58
CA GLU A 646 16.20 -14.66 -33.49
C GLU A 646 14.69 -14.92 -33.58
N ALA A 647 13.98 -14.71 -32.47
CA ALA A 647 12.54 -14.87 -32.40
C ALA A 647 11.90 -13.75 -31.56
N VAL A 648 10.59 -13.54 -31.73
CA VAL A 648 9.79 -12.64 -30.90
C VAL A 648 8.46 -13.31 -30.55
N PHE A 649 7.99 -13.07 -29.32
CA PHE A 649 6.64 -13.40 -28.87
C PHE A 649 5.81 -12.14 -28.69
N ILE A 650 4.67 -12.11 -29.36
CA ILE A 650 3.70 -11.02 -29.33
C ILE A 650 2.45 -11.59 -28.67
N GLY A 651 2.21 -11.23 -27.41
CA GLY A 651 1.03 -11.70 -26.69
C GLY A 651 -0.24 -11.22 -27.36
N GLY A 652 -1.22 -12.11 -27.49
CA GLY A 652 -2.60 -11.68 -27.68
C GLY A 652 -3.05 -10.89 -26.45
N CYS A 653 -3.97 -9.96 -26.66
CA CYS A 653 -4.57 -9.19 -25.57
C CYS A 653 -6.09 -9.13 -25.74
N SER A 654 -6.82 -9.52 -24.69
CA SER A 654 -8.27 -9.75 -24.73
C SER A 654 -8.87 -9.73 -23.33
N LEU A 655 -10.15 -9.37 -23.25
CA LEU A 655 -10.96 -9.49 -22.02
C LEU A 655 -11.63 -10.87 -21.85
N ASN A 656 -11.57 -11.73 -22.88
CA ASN A 656 -12.12 -13.08 -22.90
C ASN A 656 -11.12 -14.13 -22.38
N GLN A 657 -11.65 -15.28 -21.94
CA GLN A 657 -10.86 -16.42 -21.48
C GLN A 657 -10.42 -17.37 -22.62
N GLU A 658 -11.24 -17.48 -23.66
CA GLU A 658 -10.96 -18.23 -24.90
C GLU A 658 -11.10 -17.30 -26.12
N PRO A 659 -10.24 -16.26 -26.25
CA PRO A 659 -10.29 -15.33 -27.38
C PRO A 659 -10.11 -16.03 -28.73
N SER A 660 -10.65 -15.37 -29.76
CA SER A 660 -10.27 -15.63 -31.15
C SER A 660 -9.44 -14.45 -31.66
N TYR A 661 -8.26 -14.72 -32.22
CA TYR A 661 -7.38 -13.67 -32.75
C TYR A 661 -7.28 -13.74 -34.26
N GLN A 662 -7.51 -12.61 -34.93
CA GLN A 662 -7.10 -12.40 -36.31
C GLN A 662 -5.71 -11.74 -36.33
N PHE A 663 -4.85 -12.15 -37.25
CA PHE A 663 -3.50 -11.61 -37.38
C PHE A 663 -3.05 -11.47 -38.83
N GLU A 664 -2.15 -10.51 -39.06
CA GLU A 664 -1.38 -10.33 -40.30
C GLU A 664 0.08 -10.05 -39.94
N VAL A 665 1.01 -10.71 -40.62
CA VAL A 665 2.45 -10.45 -40.54
C VAL A 665 3.02 -10.23 -41.93
N VAL A 666 3.74 -9.12 -42.10
CA VAL A 666 4.36 -8.70 -43.37
C VAL A 666 5.85 -8.44 -43.13
N VAL A 667 6.70 -9.32 -43.65
CA VAL A 667 8.15 -9.08 -43.75
C VAL A 667 8.36 -7.94 -44.74
N GLN A 668 9.02 -6.86 -44.31
CA GLN A 668 9.21 -5.66 -45.13
C GLN A 668 10.21 -5.89 -46.27
N ASP A 669 11.18 -6.79 -46.06
CA ASP A 669 12.04 -7.29 -47.13
C ASP A 669 11.50 -8.63 -47.68
N SER A 670 11.05 -8.59 -48.93
CA SER A 670 10.44 -9.71 -49.63
C SER A 670 11.40 -10.85 -50.05
N GLU A 671 12.73 -10.66 -50.00
CA GLU A 671 13.68 -11.78 -50.18
C GLU A 671 13.68 -12.71 -48.96
N ASN A 672 13.39 -12.15 -47.79
CA ASN A 672 13.42 -12.84 -46.51
C ASN A 672 12.07 -13.47 -46.15
N LYS A 673 12.12 -14.49 -45.28
CA LYS A 673 10.97 -15.29 -44.87
C LYS A 673 11.09 -15.70 -43.41
N ILE A 674 9.97 -15.76 -42.72
CA ILE A 674 9.85 -16.20 -41.33
C ILE A 674 9.10 -17.54 -41.24
N ASP A 675 9.28 -18.23 -40.11
CA ASP A 675 8.32 -19.19 -39.59
C ASP A 675 7.45 -18.53 -38.51
N LEU A 676 6.17 -18.87 -38.48
CA LEU A 676 5.17 -18.30 -37.59
C LEU A 676 4.33 -19.40 -36.95
N PHE A 677 4.10 -19.28 -35.65
CA PHE A 677 3.27 -20.18 -34.85
C PHE A 677 2.43 -19.38 -33.86
N PHE A 678 1.11 -19.61 -33.79
CA PHE A 678 0.34 -19.22 -32.62
C PHE A 678 0.62 -20.24 -31.51
N VAL A 679 1.02 -19.78 -30.33
CA VAL A 679 1.46 -20.63 -29.21
C VAL A 679 0.65 -20.38 -27.93
N PRO A 680 0.40 -21.39 -27.08
CA PRO A 680 -0.44 -21.24 -25.88
C PRO A 680 0.07 -20.23 -24.83
N SER A 681 1.37 -19.92 -24.80
CA SER A 681 1.92 -18.87 -23.93
C SER A 681 3.34 -18.43 -24.30
N LYS A 682 3.82 -17.35 -23.68
CA LYS A 682 5.21 -16.87 -23.73
C LYS A 682 6.26 -17.91 -23.26
N ASN A 683 5.86 -18.98 -22.56
CA ASN A 683 6.76 -20.10 -22.23
C ASN A 683 7.32 -20.77 -23.49
N GLU A 684 6.52 -20.86 -24.55
CA GLU A 684 6.89 -21.59 -25.77
C GLU A 684 7.98 -20.87 -26.57
N TYR A 685 8.01 -19.54 -26.51
CA TYR A 685 9.15 -18.73 -26.97
C TYR A 685 10.44 -19.09 -26.22
N PHE A 686 10.39 -19.22 -24.89
CA PHE A 686 11.56 -19.64 -24.10
C PHE A 686 11.98 -21.07 -24.39
N GLN A 687 11.07 -21.97 -24.77
CA GLN A 687 11.46 -23.30 -25.26
C GLN A 687 12.15 -23.20 -26.64
N ALA A 688 11.55 -22.47 -27.59
CA ALA A 688 12.06 -22.32 -28.95
C ALA A 688 13.50 -21.76 -29.01
N ILE A 689 13.77 -20.62 -28.34
CA ILE A 689 15.12 -20.01 -28.34
C ILE A 689 16.18 -20.86 -27.60
N ASN A 690 15.75 -21.84 -26.79
CA ASN A 690 16.65 -22.81 -26.14
C ASN A 690 16.80 -24.12 -26.95
N GLY A 691 16.29 -24.17 -28.19
CA GLY A 691 16.34 -25.37 -29.05
C GLY A 691 15.51 -26.54 -28.51
N LYS A 692 14.49 -26.28 -27.69
CA LYS A 692 13.63 -27.30 -27.08
C LYS A 692 12.31 -27.43 -27.83
N PRO A 693 11.66 -28.61 -27.82
CA PRO A 693 10.29 -28.76 -28.31
C PRO A 693 9.33 -27.82 -27.58
N PHE A 694 8.44 -27.18 -28.32
CA PHE A 694 7.47 -26.21 -27.84
C PHE A 694 6.07 -26.51 -28.38
N GLN A 695 5.03 -26.01 -27.71
CA GLN A 695 3.63 -26.20 -28.08
C GLN A 695 3.13 -25.09 -29.01
N TYR A 696 2.30 -25.46 -29.99
CA TYR A 696 1.65 -24.52 -30.90
C TYR A 696 0.26 -25.04 -31.30
N TYR A 697 -0.62 -24.13 -31.72
CA TYR A 697 -1.94 -24.50 -32.25
C TYR A 697 -1.77 -25.08 -33.65
N SER A 698 -2.12 -26.36 -33.81
CA SER A 698 -1.89 -27.12 -35.05
C SER A 698 -2.88 -26.82 -36.18
N ASP A 699 -3.75 -25.83 -36.02
CA ASP A 699 -4.67 -25.40 -37.07
C ASP A 699 -3.88 -24.71 -38.21
N PRO A 700 -4.14 -25.01 -39.50
CA PRO A 700 -3.45 -24.38 -40.62
C PRO A 700 -3.57 -22.84 -40.68
N ASN A 701 -4.59 -22.25 -40.04
CA ASN A 701 -4.76 -20.81 -39.92
C ASN A 701 -3.91 -20.19 -38.80
N CYS A 702 -3.35 -21.01 -37.90
CA CYS A 702 -2.50 -20.61 -36.77
C CYS A 702 -1.00 -20.76 -37.00
N LEU A 703 -0.57 -21.15 -38.20
CA LEU A 703 0.85 -21.34 -38.50
C LEU A 703 1.20 -20.94 -39.94
N GLY A 704 2.40 -20.43 -40.13
CA GLY A 704 2.90 -19.96 -41.42
C GLY A 704 4.37 -20.28 -41.58
N LEU A 705 4.69 -21.40 -42.23
CA LEU A 705 6.07 -21.81 -42.49
C LEU A 705 6.63 -21.18 -43.76
N SER A 706 7.83 -20.63 -43.69
CA SER A 706 8.60 -19.99 -44.77
C SER A 706 7.79 -18.95 -45.56
N ARG A 707 7.28 -17.95 -44.84
CA ARG A 707 6.38 -16.89 -45.34
C ARG A 707 7.04 -15.52 -45.33
N SER A 708 6.77 -14.72 -46.36
CA SER A 708 7.01 -13.26 -46.37
C SER A 708 5.75 -12.45 -46.03
N VAL A 709 4.57 -13.02 -46.30
CA VAL A 709 3.28 -12.57 -45.77
C VAL A 709 2.52 -13.79 -45.25
N GLN A 710 1.93 -13.67 -44.05
CA GLN A 710 0.99 -14.64 -43.50
C GLN A 710 -0.14 -13.87 -42.82
N MET A 711 -1.39 -14.24 -43.11
CA MET A 711 -2.55 -13.82 -42.34
C MET A 711 -3.31 -15.06 -41.86
N GLY A 712 -4.07 -14.93 -40.78
CA GLY A 712 -4.76 -16.06 -40.18
C GLY A 712 -5.78 -15.65 -39.13
N ILE A 713 -6.58 -16.62 -38.71
CA ILE A 713 -7.53 -16.50 -37.62
C ILE A 713 -7.37 -17.74 -36.75
N CYS A 714 -7.06 -17.53 -35.47
CA CYS A 714 -6.99 -18.57 -34.47
C CYS A 714 -8.22 -18.48 -33.58
N GLU A 715 -9.12 -19.46 -33.69
CA GLU A 715 -10.36 -19.51 -32.91
C GLU A 715 -10.15 -20.28 -31.59
N SER A 716 -10.78 -19.82 -30.50
CA SER A 716 -10.74 -20.43 -29.16
C SER A 716 -9.33 -20.79 -28.64
N VAL A 717 -8.39 -19.83 -28.69
CA VAL A 717 -7.06 -20.01 -28.07
C VAL A 717 -7.07 -19.57 -26.61
N SER A 718 -6.03 -19.95 -25.86
CA SER A 718 -5.91 -19.54 -24.45
C SER A 718 -5.76 -18.01 -24.34
N HIS A 719 -6.33 -17.42 -23.30
CA HIS A 719 -6.11 -16.01 -22.93
C HIS A 719 -4.62 -15.57 -22.97
N ASN A 720 -3.69 -16.44 -22.53
CA ASN A 720 -2.24 -16.17 -22.51
C ASN A 720 -1.54 -16.40 -23.85
N ALA A 721 -2.26 -16.86 -24.88
CA ALA A 721 -1.68 -17.24 -26.16
C ALA A 721 -1.19 -16.03 -26.96
N GLY A 722 -0.32 -16.27 -27.93
CA GLY A 722 0.21 -15.21 -28.78
C GLY A 722 0.99 -15.72 -29.97
N LEU A 723 1.49 -14.78 -30.75
CA LEU A 723 2.20 -15.02 -32.00
C LEU A 723 3.70 -15.17 -31.72
N LEU A 724 4.25 -16.36 -31.96
CA LEU A 724 5.67 -16.63 -32.01
C LEU A 724 6.14 -16.52 -33.46
N ILE A 725 7.01 -15.55 -33.73
CA ILE A 725 7.68 -15.36 -35.02
C ILE A 725 9.15 -15.75 -34.85
N ILE A 726 9.67 -16.55 -35.78
CA ILE A 726 11.06 -17.03 -35.80
C ILE A 726 11.71 -16.64 -37.12
N ALA A 727 12.87 -15.97 -37.03
CA ALA A 727 13.73 -15.66 -38.17
C ALA A 727 14.63 -16.88 -38.49
N PRO A 728 14.96 -17.13 -39.77
CA PRO A 728 15.77 -18.27 -40.16
C PRO A 728 17.24 -18.06 -39.80
N ASP A 729 18.00 -19.16 -39.71
CA ASP A 729 19.45 -19.18 -39.41
C ASP A 729 20.31 -18.41 -40.45
N SER A 730 19.74 -18.04 -41.59
CA SER A 730 20.37 -17.24 -42.63
C SER A 730 19.37 -16.29 -43.30
N ILE A 731 19.68 -15.01 -43.34
CA ILE A 731 18.86 -13.93 -43.92
C ILE A 731 19.64 -13.16 -44.99
N SER A 732 18.92 -12.54 -45.94
CA SER A 732 19.49 -11.57 -46.88
C SER A 732 19.68 -10.24 -46.14
N GLY A 733 20.92 -9.89 -45.76
CA GLY A 733 21.23 -8.70 -44.95
C GLY A 733 21.64 -9.01 -43.50
N GLU A 734 21.67 -7.97 -42.65
CA GLU A 734 22.04 -8.11 -41.22
C GLU A 734 20.83 -8.37 -40.31
N GLN A 735 19.64 -7.88 -40.69
CA GLN A 735 18.40 -7.96 -39.92
C GLN A 735 17.19 -7.99 -40.86
N ILE A 736 16.09 -8.59 -40.41
CA ILE A 736 14.77 -8.54 -41.07
C ILE A 736 13.79 -7.72 -40.23
N THR A 737 12.95 -6.91 -40.86
CA THR A 737 11.86 -6.20 -40.17
C THR A 737 10.52 -6.82 -40.53
N VAL A 738 9.73 -7.17 -39.53
CA VAL A 738 8.36 -7.69 -39.65
C VAL A 738 7.38 -6.69 -39.07
N LYS A 739 6.41 -6.25 -39.88
CA LYS A 739 5.23 -5.54 -39.38
C LYS A 739 4.19 -6.57 -38.96
N VAL A 740 3.58 -6.37 -37.80
CA VAL A 740 2.56 -7.27 -37.24
C VAL A 740 1.29 -6.47 -36.92
N SER A 741 0.15 -7.07 -37.27
CA SER A 741 -1.18 -6.67 -36.83
C SER A 741 -1.81 -7.86 -36.11
N LEU A 742 -2.31 -7.66 -34.89
CA LEU A 742 -2.94 -8.69 -34.06
C LEU A 742 -4.15 -8.09 -33.33
N ALA A 743 -5.34 -8.65 -33.57
CA ALA A 743 -6.60 -8.13 -33.03
C ALA A 743 -7.53 -9.26 -32.56
N GLU A 744 -8.33 -8.98 -31.53
CA GLU A 744 -9.42 -9.86 -31.10
C GLU A 744 -10.60 -9.78 -32.10
N ARG A 745 -11.11 -10.95 -32.51
CA ARG A 745 -12.12 -11.12 -33.56
C ARG A 745 -13.53 -11.31 -33.00
#